data_AF-A0A838R188-F1
#
_entry.id   AF-A0A838R188-F1
#
_cell.length_a   1.000
_cell.length_b   1.000
_cell.length_c   1.000
_cell.angle_alpha   90.00
_cell.angle_beta   90.00
_cell.angle_gamma   90.00
#
_symmetry.space_group_name_H-M   'P 1'
#
loop_
_entity.id
_entity.type
_entity.pdbx_description
1 polymer ?
#
loop_
_entity_poly.entity_id
_entity_poly.type
_entity_poly.pdbx_seq_one_letter_code
_entity_poly.pdbx_strand_id
1 'polypeptide(L)'
;MLSRCLRGLVHSALVLSLLAAKSTIATAADRPNIVLMMSDDAGYADFGFQGQFIGRPSQIQTPKLDQLASQSIAFSNAYLPASACSITRAGLLTGRQPMKFGYGFNAQPSDRPNEGFPVDQVTLMERTKQLGYTTGVVGKWHLGEQPQWQPQSQGVDSFYGFWEGGDQYFETPNDGVEVRRGVAPVNWWTEPSFNNVPPDPTRGRHLTDAFGDEASKFIADHAGGADPFFLYVPFNAPHAPYQAKAQDLALYPNLTGNRKIVAAMTSGMDRSVGNILSRIDDPNGDGNQSDSIADNTIVIFLNDNGGANSFYDNGPLLGLKGTGSEGGIRTPMLIRGPALAAGVYDGMVSALDLFPTLVNAAGGSMTTPTDGVDLMPYLTGQQIGPAHESIVYRNRGNYAGIRKGEWKLVKSDAASAWKLHRLNPDGTGEQVDLLLQYPEIVQELVRDFVAFDVTLDKARNSTSAFVQHNDVFLRRNEAGAATSWQHGTGWTWASDLSKLTSIGKDDPNPNMALVFTPNNAADYRSVNNANRASGISRAMLNAGVQDIPGLGEVMLNELRLEGAFSGAANRMATIEGNPLMLVNNLAGKAPGLRLDATQAGSFAYTYQVNLDLILYHDFVIEGNGNANFNIGGVMRSFDPVSGVTKRGTSTVTFAGHNTFTGPAIIEGGRVIINGIDAAIDGAEEVRVQSGGRFTLQSGLIRTDRFDASQGTFDFLGGTLQAQQIIGNLANSVGTVVAGAEVPAVTVSGNFVQTGGTLKALIDGHLPGPTSTIMSIAGQAQLA
;
A
#
# COMPACT_ATOMS: atom_id res chain seq x y z
N MET A 1 -58.45 -14.68 -42.50
CA MET A 1 -59.21 -15.94 -42.51
C MET A 1 -58.33 -17.02 -43.11
N LEU A 2 -58.07 -18.19 -42.57
CA LEU A 2 -58.36 -18.84 -41.29
C LEU A 2 -57.72 -20.23 -41.44
N SER A 3 -57.18 -20.78 -40.35
CA SER A 3 -56.83 -22.20 -40.19
C SER A 3 -55.58 -22.72 -40.92
N ARG A 4 -54.44 -22.65 -40.22
CA ARG A 4 -53.70 -23.86 -39.76
C ARG A 4 -52.64 -23.45 -38.76
N CYS A 5 -53.05 -23.47 -37.51
CA CYS A 5 -52.29 -23.11 -36.33
C CYS A 5 -52.26 -24.32 -35.38
N LEU A 6 -51.16 -24.43 -34.64
CA LEU A 6 -51.02 -25.15 -33.37
C LEU A 6 -51.12 -26.68 -33.39
N ARG A 7 -49.97 -27.34 -33.43
CA ARG A 7 -49.61 -28.54 -32.64
C ARG A 7 -48.14 -28.86 -32.92
N GLY A 8 -47.22 -28.38 -32.09
CA GLY A 8 -45.81 -28.77 -32.24
C GLY A 8 -44.73 -27.96 -31.52
N LEU A 9 -45.07 -27.02 -30.61
CA LEU A 9 -44.06 -26.15 -30.00
C LEU A 9 -44.38 -25.77 -28.53
N VAL A 10 -44.93 -26.71 -27.74
CA VAL A 10 -45.20 -26.50 -26.30
C VAL A 10 -44.61 -27.60 -25.39
N HIS A 11 -43.92 -28.61 -25.91
CA HIS A 11 -43.37 -29.71 -25.08
C HIS A 11 -41.85 -29.74 -24.94
N SER A 12 -41.12 -28.72 -25.41
CA SER A 12 -39.65 -28.64 -25.24
C SER A 12 -39.19 -27.43 -24.41
N ALA A 13 -40.12 -26.61 -23.90
CA ALA A 13 -39.82 -25.44 -23.06
C ALA A 13 -40.20 -25.62 -21.58
N LEU A 14 -40.70 -26.80 -21.18
CA LEU A 14 -41.13 -27.10 -19.81
C LEU A 14 -40.34 -28.22 -19.12
N VAL A 15 -39.22 -28.66 -19.72
CA VAL A 15 -38.25 -29.59 -19.09
C VAL A 15 -36.86 -28.92 -18.90
N LEU A 16 -36.67 -27.70 -19.41
CA LEU A 16 -35.43 -26.92 -19.27
C LEU A 16 -35.54 -25.76 -18.26
N SER A 17 -36.52 -25.81 -17.37
CA SER A 17 -36.79 -24.80 -16.33
C SER A 17 -36.95 -25.41 -14.92
N LEU A 18 -36.57 -26.69 -14.76
CA LEU A 18 -36.54 -27.42 -13.48
C LEU A 18 -35.13 -27.86 -13.05
N LEU A 19 -34.07 -27.47 -13.78
CA LEU A 19 -32.78 -27.22 -13.15
C LEU A 19 -32.80 -25.82 -12.53
N ALA A 20 -33.73 -25.63 -11.59
CA ALA A 20 -33.49 -24.66 -10.54
C ALA A 20 -32.16 -25.06 -9.92
N ALA A 21 -31.17 -24.18 -9.99
CA ALA A 21 -29.99 -24.27 -9.17
C ALA A 21 -30.47 -24.55 -7.75
N LYS A 22 -30.30 -25.79 -7.29
CA LYS A 22 -30.24 -26.06 -5.87
C LYS A 22 -28.98 -25.33 -5.44
N SER A 23 -29.14 -24.07 -5.04
CA SER A 23 -28.28 -23.48 -4.05
C SER A 23 -28.46 -24.38 -2.83
N THR A 24 -27.65 -25.43 -2.75
CA THR A 24 -27.44 -26.15 -1.51
C THR A 24 -26.94 -25.10 -0.55
N ILE A 25 -27.85 -24.65 0.32
CA ILE A 25 -27.47 -24.01 1.57
C ILE A 25 -26.49 -25.01 2.20
N ALA A 26 -25.22 -24.63 2.25
CA ALA A 26 -24.19 -25.40 2.91
C ALA A 26 -24.74 -25.78 4.28
N THR A 27 -24.89 -27.07 4.52
CA THR A 27 -25.40 -27.55 5.81
C THR A 27 -24.35 -27.23 6.88
N ALA A 28 -24.73 -27.20 8.16
CA ALA A 28 -23.74 -26.96 9.23
C ALA A 28 -22.56 -27.95 9.21
N ALA A 29 -22.72 -29.12 8.57
CA ALA A 29 -21.66 -30.10 8.32
C ALA A 29 -20.61 -29.67 7.27
N ASP A 30 -20.86 -28.60 6.50
CA ASP A 30 -19.98 -28.09 5.43
C ASP A 30 -19.11 -26.89 5.88
N ARG A 31 -19.25 -26.45 7.15
CA ARG A 31 -18.56 -25.27 7.69
C ARG A 31 -17.73 -25.69 8.91
N PRO A 32 -16.39 -25.69 8.82
CA PRO A 32 -15.55 -26.17 9.90
C PRO A 32 -15.46 -25.17 11.05
N ASN A 33 -15.20 -25.68 12.25
CA ASN A 33 -14.69 -24.85 13.34
C ASN A 33 -13.29 -24.33 12.96
N ILE A 34 -12.89 -23.21 13.55
CA ILE A 34 -11.60 -22.60 13.27
C ILE A 34 -10.88 -22.32 14.59
N VAL A 35 -9.66 -22.82 14.73
CA VAL A 35 -8.75 -22.54 15.84
C VAL A 35 -7.46 -21.96 15.30
N LEU A 36 -7.26 -20.67 15.49
CA LEU A 36 -6.09 -19.91 15.07
C LEU A 36 -5.20 -19.64 16.28
N MET A 37 -4.08 -20.35 16.41
CA MET A 37 -3.11 -20.16 17.50
C MET A 37 -1.92 -19.34 17.01
N MET A 38 -1.46 -18.40 17.85
CA MET A 38 -0.35 -17.52 17.51
C MET A 38 0.62 -17.36 18.69
N SER A 39 1.92 -17.55 18.46
CA SER A 39 2.98 -17.16 19.40
C SER A 39 3.45 -15.73 19.19
N ASP A 40 4.24 -15.21 20.14
CA ASP A 40 4.72 -13.82 20.16
C ASP A 40 6.24 -13.77 20.38
N ASP A 41 6.98 -13.22 19.42
CA ASP A 41 8.45 -13.06 19.41
C ASP A 41 9.29 -14.35 19.32
N ALA A 42 8.72 -15.51 18.98
CA ALA A 42 9.51 -16.74 18.85
C ALA A 42 10.53 -16.67 17.71
N GLY A 43 11.69 -17.31 17.85
CA GLY A 43 12.65 -17.43 16.76
C GLY A 43 12.16 -18.38 15.66
N TYR A 44 12.52 -18.13 14.40
CA TYR A 44 12.13 -18.99 13.27
C TYR A 44 12.61 -20.46 13.43
N ALA A 45 13.71 -20.69 14.14
CA ALA A 45 14.29 -22.00 14.44
C ALA A 45 13.97 -22.51 15.86
N ASP A 46 13.09 -21.83 16.60
CA ASP A 46 12.72 -22.18 17.98
C ASP A 46 11.64 -23.28 18.08
N PHE A 47 11.27 -23.89 16.95
CA PHE A 47 10.31 -24.97 16.85
C PHE A 47 10.93 -26.22 16.22
N GLY A 48 10.61 -27.40 16.73
CA GLY A 48 11.13 -28.68 16.24
C GLY A 48 10.83 -28.90 14.75
N PHE A 49 9.58 -28.66 14.33
CA PHE A 49 9.14 -28.81 12.93
C PHE A 49 9.87 -27.89 11.94
N GLN A 50 10.47 -26.80 12.40
CA GLN A 50 11.27 -25.90 11.56
C GLN A 50 12.65 -26.48 11.22
N GLY A 51 13.06 -27.53 11.93
CA GLY A 51 14.34 -28.19 11.73
C GLY A 51 14.57 -28.69 10.30
N GLN A 52 13.48 -29.08 9.61
CA GLN A 52 13.52 -29.53 8.22
C GLN A 52 13.88 -28.41 7.22
N PHE A 53 13.58 -27.15 7.53
CA PHE A 53 13.86 -26.01 6.65
C PHE A 53 15.22 -25.37 6.91
N ILE A 54 15.72 -25.45 8.14
CA ILE A 54 17.00 -24.85 8.55
C ILE A 54 18.19 -25.83 8.47
N GLY A 55 17.93 -27.10 8.19
CA GLY A 55 18.97 -28.14 8.06
C GLY A 55 19.59 -28.61 9.39
N ARG A 56 18.95 -28.33 10.54
CA ARG A 56 19.36 -28.83 11.86
C ARG A 56 18.17 -28.92 12.82
N PRO A 57 18.19 -29.80 13.84
CA PRO A 57 17.17 -29.81 14.89
C PRO A 57 17.14 -28.50 15.67
N SER A 58 15.95 -28.13 16.17
CA SER A 58 15.83 -27.06 17.16
C SER A 58 16.47 -27.47 18.48
N GLN A 59 16.94 -26.47 19.24
CA GLN A 59 17.38 -26.67 20.62
C GLN A 59 16.21 -26.74 21.60
N ILE A 60 15.01 -26.35 21.16
CA ILE A 60 13.78 -26.27 21.95
C ILE A 60 12.89 -27.45 21.57
N GLN A 61 12.32 -28.10 22.58
CA GLN A 61 11.42 -29.23 22.46
C GLN A 61 9.98 -28.72 22.33
N THR A 62 9.37 -28.99 21.17
CA THR A 62 7.96 -28.67 20.87
C THR A 62 7.20 -29.90 20.34
N PRO A 63 7.16 -31.02 21.08
CA PRO A 63 6.63 -32.28 20.57
C PRO A 63 5.16 -32.22 20.14
N LYS A 64 4.34 -31.31 20.70
CA LYS A 64 2.92 -31.17 20.33
C LYS A 64 2.75 -30.41 19.02
N LEU A 65 3.53 -29.35 18.81
CA LEU A 65 3.60 -28.66 17.53
C LEU A 65 4.25 -29.54 16.45
N ASP A 66 5.22 -30.37 16.80
CA ASP A 66 5.82 -31.33 15.86
C ASP A 66 4.80 -32.41 15.45
N GLN A 67 3.98 -32.87 16.39
CA GLN A 67 2.84 -33.75 16.11
C GLN A 67 1.83 -33.04 15.19
N LEU A 68 1.45 -31.80 15.49
CA LEU A 68 0.56 -31.02 14.62
C LEU A 68 1.14 -30.87 13.21
N ALA A 69 2.43 -30.56 13.09
CA ALA A 69 3.12 -30.43 11.80
C ALA A 69 3.05 -31.71 10.97
N SER A 70 3.15 -32.90 11.60
CA SER A 70 3.02 -34.18 10.90
C SER A 70 1.63 -34.44 10.29
N GLN A 71 0.62 -33.67 10.71
CA GLN A 71 -0.77 -33.73 10.26
C GLN A 71 -1.17 -32.48 9.47
N SER A 72 -0.24 -31.55 9.24
CA SER A 72 -0.51 -30.24 8.65
C SER A 72 0.24 -30.07 7.33
N ILE A 73 -0.17 -29.05 6.59
CA ILE A 73 0.72 -28.42 5.63
C ILE A 73 1.65 -27.47 6.41
N ALA A 74 2.95 -27.70 6.31
CA ALA A 74 3.99 -26.81 6.82
C ALA A 74 4.49 -25.88 5.71
N PHE A 75 4.68 -24.61 6.04
CA PHE A 75 5.04 -23.60 5.05
C PHE A 75 6.51 -23.24 5.17
N SER A 76 7.27 -23.42 4.09
CA SER A 76 8.65 -22.96 4.08
C SER A 76 8.73 -21.44 3.86
N ASN A 77 7.79 -20.84 3.11
CA ASN A 77 7.82 -19.44 2.68
C ASN A 77 6.58 -18.65 3.14
N ALA A 78 6.32 -18.60 4.45
CA ALA A 78 5.25 -17.78 5.03
C ALA A 78 5.75 -16.42 5.54
N TYR A 79 5.07 -15.35 5.15
CA TYR A 79 5.45 -13.96 5.46
C TYR A 79 4.38 -13.21 6.23
N LEU A 80 4.85 -12.31 7.09
CA LEU A 80 4.02 -11.39 7.83
C LEU A 80 3.88 -10.06 7.08
N PRO A 81 2.75 -9.35 7.23
CA PRO A 81 2.61 -8.01 6.65
C PRO A 81 3.54 -6.98 7.31
N ALA A 82 4.05 -7.28 8.51
CA ALA A 82 5.05 -6.50 9.22
C ALA A 82 5.88 -7.38 10.16
N SER A 83 7.06 -6.89 10.54
CA SER A 83 7.93 -7.40 11.61
C SER A 83 7.59 -6.72 12.95
N ALA A 84 6.31 -6.67 13.33
CA ALA A 84 5.86 -6.08 14.59
C ALA A 84 4.49 -6.62 15.00
N CYS A 85 4.36 -7.01 16.28
CA CYS A 85 3.22 -7.75 16.81
C CYS A 85 1.83 -7.14 16.52
N SER A 86 1.58 -5.89 16.91
CA SER A 86 0.26 -5.26 16.75
C SER A 86 -0.12 -5.08 15.27
N ILE A 87 0.87 -4.69 14.45
CA ILE A 87 0.69 -4.46 13.01
C ILE A 87 0.39 -5.77 12.29
N THR A 88 1.12 -6.85 12.62
CA THR A 88 0.86 -8.19 12.12
C THR A 88 -0.57 -8.64 12.44
N ARG A 89 -1.01 -8.44 13.69
CA ARG A 89 -2.35 -8.82 14.14
C ARG A 89 -3.43 -8.05 13.38
N ALA A 90 -3.26 -6.75 13.18
CA ALA A 90 -4.18 -5.93 12.40
C ALA A 90 -4.28 -6.42 10.95
N GLY A 91 -3.15 -6.79 10.34
CA GLY A 91 -3.15 -7.29 8.96
C GLY A 91 -3.77 -8.68 8.84
N LEU A 92 -3.39 -9.62 9.70
CA LEU A 92 -3.95 -10.97 9.73
C LEU A 92 -5.47 -10.93 9.88
N LEU A 93 -5.97 -10.13 10.82
CA LEU A 93 -7.39 -10.09 11.14
C LEU A 93 -8.21 -9.34 10.10
N THR A 94 -7.61 -8.64 9.14
CA THR A 94 -8.33 -7.92 8.08
C THR A 94 -8.07 -8.46 6.67
N GLY A 95 -7.02 -9.27 6.50
CA GLY A 95 -6.52 -9.66 5.19
C GLY A 95 -5.96 -8.50 4.37
N ARG A 96 -5.66 -7.37 5.01
CA ARG A 96 -5.24 -6.14 4.36
C ARG A 96 -3.91 -5.67 4.91
N GLN A 97 -3.10 -5.05 4.06
CA GLN A 97 -1.86 -4.43 4.45
C GLN A 97 -2.13 -3.28 5.44
N PRO A 98 -1.63 -3.34 6.69
CA PRO A 98 -2.01 -2.42 7.75
C PRO A 98 -1.79 -0.94 7.42
N MET A 99 -0.74 -0.65 6.66
CA MET A 99 -0.44 0.70 6.20
C MET A 99 -1.49 1.28 5.24
N LYS A 100 -2.31 0.47 4.54
CA LYS A 100 -3.40 0.97 3.68
C LYS A 100 -4.55 1.63 4.44
N PHE A 101 -4.66 1.36 5.74
CA PHE A 101 -5.59 2.02 6.65
C PHE A 101 -4.86 2.72 7.80
N GLY A 102 -3.58 3.03 7.59
CA GLY A 102 -2.79 3.87 8.49
C GLY A 102 -2.36 3.21 9.79
N TYR A 103 -2.43 1.89 9.91
CA TYR A 103 -1.98 1.18 11.10
C TYR A 103 -0.50 0.83 10.99
N GLY A 104 0.36 1.82 11.32
CA GLY A 104 1.79 1.79 11.02
C GLY A 104 2.71 1.50 12.19
N PHE A 105 2.19 1.54 13.42
CA PHE A 105 2.96 1.29 14.64
C PHE A 105 2.22 0.34 15.58
N ASN A 106 2.90 -0.11 16.64
CA ASN A 106 2.22 -0.82 17.72
C ASN A 106 1.32 0.12 18.51
N ALA A 107 0.07 -0.27 18.73
CA ALA A 107 -0.82 0.43 19.64
C ALA A 107 -0.17 0.61 21.02
N GLN A 108 -0.19 1.83 21.54
CA GLN A 108 0.23 2.12 22.91
C GLN A 108 -0.96 2.22 23.86
N PRO A 109 -0.74 2.05 25.17
CA PRO A 109 -1.69 2.47 26.20
C PRO A 109 -1.93 3.98 26.10
N SER A 110 -3.05 4.40 25.51
CA SER A 110 -3.40 5.81 25.31
C SER A 110 -4.90 6.04 25.16
N ASP A 111 -5.33 7.25 25.51
CA ASP A 111 -6.66 7.82 25.24
C ASP A 111 -6.73 8.62 23.93
N ARG A 112 -5.61 8.73 23.19
CA ARG A 112 -5.57 9.42 21.90
C ARG A 112 -6.52 8.75 20.92
N PRO A 113 -7.36 9.48 20.19
CA PRO A 113 -8.45 8.93 19.37
C PRO A 113 -8.03 8.04 18.19
N ASN A 114 -6.74 7.96 17.87
CA ASN A 114 -6.21 7.21 16.72
C ASN A 114 -5.16 6.16 17.13
N GLU A 115 -5.03 5.82 18.42
CA GLU A 115 -3.97 4.92 18.90
C GLU A 115 -4.28 3.42 18.67
N GLY A 116 -5.56 3.03 18.57
CA GLY A 116 -5.97 1.65 18.35
C GLY A 116 -6.52 1.35 16.96
N PHE A 117 -7.08 0.16 16.82
CA PHE A 117 -7.50 -0.43 15.55
C PHE A 117 -8.63 0.37 14.88
N PRO A 118 -8.55 0.71 13.58
CA PRO A 118 -9.57 1.55 12.98
C PRO A 118 -10.90 0.80 12.85
N VAL A 119 -11.95 1.36 13.46
CA VAL A 119 -13.29 0.75 13.55
C VAL A 119 -14.05 0.67 12.23
N ASP A 120 -13.49 1.24 11.17
CA ASP A 120 -13.98 1.12 9.79
C ASP A 120 -13.43 -0.13 9.08
N GLN A 121 -12.47 -0.84 9.69
CA GLN A 121 -11.99 -2.13 9.21
C GLN A 121 -12.83 -3.25 9.80
N VAL A 122 -13.14 -4.26 8.98
CA VAL A 122 -13.88 -5.43 9.42
C VAL A 122 -12.90 -6.57 9.70
N THR A 123 -12.93 -7.05 10.94
CA THR A 123 -12.10 -8.15 11.41
C THR A 123 -12.64 -9.52 10.99
N LEU A 124 -11.78 -10.54 11.06
CA LEU A 124 -12.14 -11.93 10.79
C LEU A 124 -13.26 -12.38 11.73
N MET A 125 -13.22 -11.98 13.00
CA MET A 125 -14.27 -12.27 13.98
C MET A 125 -15.62 -11.66 13.58
N GLU A 126 -15.65 -10.39 13.19
CA GLU A 126 -16.90 -9.76 12.71
C GLU A 126 -17.44 -10.46 11.47
N ARG A 127 -16.56 -10.87 10.54
CA ARG A 127 -16.97 -11.62 9.35
C ARG A 127 -17.52 -12.99 9.68
N THR A 128 -16.82 -13.80 10.48
CA THR A 128 -17.30 -15.13 10.83
C THR A 128 -18.57 -15.06 11.68
N LYS A 129 -18.70 -14.06 12.56
CA LYS A 129 -19.92 -13.83 13.34
C LYS A 129 -21.13 -13.50 12.46
N GLN A 130 -20.94 -12.70 11.40
CA GLN A 130 -21.99 -12.46 10.39
C GLN A 130 -22.42 -13.75 9.66
N LEU A 131 -21.53 -14.74 9.60
CA LEU A 131 -21.81 -16.08 9.04
C LEU A 131 -22.38 -17.05 10.09
N GLY A 132 -22.68 -16.60 11.32
CA GLY A 132 -23.27 -17.42 12.38
C GLY A 132 -22.25 -18.24 13.17
N TYR A 133 -20.98 -17.83 13.19
CA TYR A 133 -20.00 -18.41 14.10
C TYR A 133 -20.10 -17.78 15.49
N THR A 134 -19.91 -18.60 16.53
CA THR A 134 -19.57 -18.08 17.86
C THR A 134 -18.09 -17.71 17.89
N THR A 135 -17.75 -16.51 18.38
CA THR A 135 -16.36 -16.02 18.33
C THR A 135 -15.71 -15.90 19.71
N GLY A 136 -14.50 -16.46 19.84
CA GLY A 136 -13.70 -16.42 21.06
C GLY A 136 -12.30 -15.87 20.83
N VAL A 137 -11.79 -15.11 21.79
CA VAL A 137 -10.38 -14.70 21.85
C VAL A 137 -9.80 -15.03 23.21
N VAL A 138 -8.69 -15.77 23.22
CA VAL A 138 -7.96 -16.16 24.44
C VAL A 138 -6.50 -15.74 24.35
N GLY A 139 -6.15 -14.62 24.98
CA GLY A 139 -4.77 -14.15 25.08
C GLY A 139 -4.57 -12.66 24.79
N LYS A 140 -3.44 -12.35 24.14
CA LYS A 140 -2.99 -10.99 23.81
C LYS A 140 -3.81 -10.37 22.68
N TRP A 141 -4.45 -9.24 22.96
CA TRP A 141 -5.16 -8.45 21.93
C TRP A 141 -4.22 -7.52 21.15
N HIS A 142 -3.62 -6.53 21.83
CA HIS A 142 -2.67 -5.55 21.29
C HIS A 142 -3.17 -4.73 20.09
N LEU A 143 -4.47 -4.43 20.07
CA LEU A 143 -5.12 -3.65 19.02
C LEU A 143 -5.82 -2.38 19.54
N GLY A 144 -5.56 -2.01 20.80
CA GLY A 144 -6.10 -0.82 21.45
C GLY A 144 -6.90 -1.16 22.71
N GLU A 145 -6.85 -0.24 23.68
CA GLU A 145 -7.43 -0.44 25.02
C GLU A 145 -8.78 0.29 25.19
N GLN A 146 -9.07 1.29 24.36
CA GLN A 146 -10.29 2.06 24.43
C GLN A 146 -11.52 1.23 24.01
N PRO A 147 -12.72 1.50 24.56
CA PRO A 147 -13.92 0.68 24.35
C PRO A 147 -14.20 0.32 22.89
N GLN A 148 -14.02 1.26 21.96
CA GLN A 148 -14.25 1.04 20.53
C GLN A 148 -13.26 0.08 19.86
N TRP A 149 -12.11 -0.20 20.48
CA TRP A 149 -11.04 -1.06 19.97
C TRP A 149 -10.92 -2.38 20.70
N GLN A 150 -11.68 -2.57 21.79
CA GLN A 150 -11.69 -3.80 22.55
C GLN A 150 -12.25 -4.97 21.72
N PRO A 151 -11.89 -6.22 22.06
CA PRO A 151 -12.34 -7.41 21.34
C PRO A 151 -13.86 -7.44 21.07
N GLN A 152 -14.67 -7.09 22.07
CA GLN A 152 -16.13 -7.14 21.99
C GLN A 152 -16.71 -6.15 20.96
N SER A 153 -16.02 -5.04 20.71
CA SER A 153 -16.35 -4.07 19.66
C SER A 153 -15.87 -4.50 18.28
N GLN A 154 -15.11 -5.60 18.21
CA GLN A 154 -14.48 -6.17 17.02
C GLN A 154 -14.98 -7.61 16.81
N GLY A 155 -16.28 -7.82 17.06
CA GLY A 155 -16.97 -9.06 16.73
C GLY A 155 -16.73 -10.25 17.65
N VAL A 156 -16.14 -10.06 18.85
CA VAL A 156 -15.84 -11.15 19.81
C VAL A 156 -16.97 -11.36 20.80
N ASP A 157 -17.48 -12.59 20.92
CA ASP A 157 -18.51 -12.97 21.90
C ASP A 157 -17.94 -13.25 23.29
N SER A 158 -16.79 -13.93 23.35
CA SER A 158 -16.10 -14.31 24.58
C SER A 158 -14.63 -13.91 24.55
N PHE A 159 -14.17 -13.20 25.59
CA PHE A 159 -12.77 -12.81 25.73
C PHE A 159 -12.20 -13.25 27.08
N TYR A 160 -11.00 -13.83 27.03
CA TYR A 160 -10.15 -14.07 28.18
C TYR A 160 -8.70 -13.65 27.86
N GLY A 161 -8.18 -12.63 28.52
CA GLY A 161 -6.82 -12.19 28.26
C GLY A 161 -6.57 -10.74 28.64
N PHE A 162 -5.68 -10.07 27.92
CA PHE A 162 -5.26 -8.71 28.19
C PHE A 162 -5.19 -7.89 26.89
N TRP A 163 -5.30 -6.56 27.00
CA TRP A 163 -5.41 -5.67 25.84
C TRP A 163 -4.05 -5.14 25.35
N GLU A 164 -3.10 -5.10 26.26
CA GLU A 164 -1.78 -4.49 26.16
C GLU A 164 -0.84 -5.27 25.23
N GLY A 165 0.36 -4.71 25.00
CA GLY A 165 1.40 -5.31 24.16
C GLY A 165 2.16 -6.48 24.79
N GLY A 166 1.91 -6.81 26.05
CA GLY A 166 2.53 -7.91 26.78
C GLY A 166 2.17 -7.82 28.26
N ASP A 167 2.34 -8.92 28.98
CA ASP A 167 2.01 -9.01 30.41
C ASP A 167 2.94 -10.01 31.13
N GLN A 168 2.97 -9.95 32.47
CA GLN A 168 3.64 -10.92 33.32
C GLN A 168 3.04 -12.32 33.13
N TYR A 169 3.84 -13.36 33.35
CA TYR A 169 3.39 -14.75 33.21
C TYR A 169 2.89 -15.35 34.52
N PHE A 170 3.29 -14.80 35.66
CA PHE A 170 2.79 -15.23 36.97
C PHE A 170 1.85 -14.17 37.51
N GLU A 171 0.57 -14.54 37.67
CA GLU A 171 -0.42 -13.68 38.29
C GLU A 171 -0.07 -13.48 39.77
N THR A 172 0.28 -12.26 40.19
CA THR A 172 0.51 -11.91 41.60
C THR A 172 -0.52 -10.86 42.07
N PRO A 173 -0.92 -10.87 43.36
CA PRO A 173 -1.96 -9.96 43.86
C PRO A 173 -1.62 -8.46 43.83
N ASN A 174 -0.35 -8.07 43.68
CA ASN A 174 0.13 -6.70 43.91
C ASN A 174 0.84 -6.03 42.71
N ASP A 175 1.01 -6.72 41.58
CA ASP A 175 1.88 -6.22 40.49
C ASP A 175 1.12 -5.55 39.33
N GLY A 176 -0.19 -5.32 39.47
CA GLY A 176 -1.01 -4.62 38.47
C GLY A 176 -1.40 -5.46 37.24
N VAL A 177 -1.22 -6.79 37.29
CA VAL A 177 -1.63 -7.75 36.25
C VAL A 177 -3.15 -7.88 36.22
N GLU A 178 -3.79 -7.49 35.11
CA GLU A 178 -5.25 -7.57 34.93
C GLU A 178 -5.61 -8.51 33.77
N VAL A 179 -5.69 -9.81 34.04
CA VAL A 179 -6.39 -10.74 33.14
C VAL A 179 -7.89 -10.43 33.21
N ARG A 180 -8.46 -10.10 32.05
CA ARG A 180 -9.83 -9.64 31.90
C ARG A 180 -10.70 -10.78 31.35
N ARG A 181 -11.92 -10.91 31.89
CA ARG A 181 -12.93 -11.87 31.41
C ARG A 181 -14.22 -11.14 31.07
N GLY A 182 -14.63 -11.18 29.80
CA GLY A 182 -15.87 -10.56 29.33
C GLY A 182 -16.74 -11.49 28.50
N VAL A 183 -18.07 -11.43 28.71
CA VAL A 183 -19.08 -12.16 27.94
C VAL A 183 -20.15 -11.14 27.49
N ALA A 184 -20.34 -10.97 26.18
CA ALA A 184 -21.40 -10.16 25.55
C ALA A 184 -21.36 -8.62 25.82
N PRO A 185 -22.09 -7.78 25.04
CA PRO A 185 -21.70 -6.38 24.81
C PRO A 185 -21.96 -5.48 26.01
N VAL A 186 -20.97 -4.67 26.36
CA VAL A 186 -21.12 -3.57 27.32
C VAL A 186 -21.98 -2.48 26.66
N ASN A 187 -23.12 -2.14 27.27
CA ASN A 187 -23.96 -1.03 26.80
C ASN A 187 -23.31 0.33 27.12
N TRP A 188 -22.71 0.95 26.11
CA TRP A 188 -21.93 2.18 26.24
C TRP A 188 -22.75 3.43 26.65
N TRP A 189 -24.08 3.41 26.50
CA TRP A 189 -24.93 4.53 26.91
C TRP A 189 -25.21 4.57 28.41
N THR A 190 -25.01 3.46 29.12
CA THR A 190 -25.39 3.32 30.53
C THR A 190 -24.21 2.98 31.45
N GLU A 191 -23.05 2.63 30.91
CA GLU A 191 -21.89 2.13 31.67
C GLU A 191 -20.58 2.84 31.23
N PRO A 192 -20.30 4.05 31.74
CA PRO A 192 -19.21 4.90 31.23
C PRO A 192 -17.81 4.56 31.78
N SER A 193 -17.67 3.53 32.61
CA SER A 193 -16.41 3.24 33.29
C SER A 193 -15.54 2.24 32.54
N PHE A 194 -14.32 2.69 32.22
CA PHE A 194 -13.13 2.00 31.73
C PHE A 194 -12.74 0.68 32.47
N ASN A 195 -13.46 0.30 33.53
CA ASN A 195 -13.20 -0.80 34.47
C ASN A 195 -14.27 -1.91 34.46
N ASN A 196 -15.21 -1.93 33.51
CA ASN A 196 -16.39 -2.81 33.61
C ASN A 196 -16.20 -4.26 33.15
N VAL A 197 -14.99 -4.66 32.74
CA VAL A 197 -14.62 -6.08 32.63
C VAL A 197 -13.91 -6.45 33.94
N PRO A 198 -14.57 -7.16 34.87
CA PRO A 198 -13.96 -7.47 36.16
C PRO A 198 -12.71 -8.36 35.96
N PRO A 199 -11.64 -8.15 36.76
CA PRO A 199 -10.50 -9.06 36.79
C PRO A 199 -10.95 -10.49 37.07
N ASP A 200 -10.29 -11.48 36.44
CA ASP A 200 -10.60 -12.89 36.68
C ASP A 200 -10.45 -13.25 38.18
N PRO A 201 -11.47 -13.84 38.83
CA PRO A 201 -11.42 -14.16 40.26
C PRO A 201 -10.47 -15.32 40.61
N THR A 202 -9.99 -16.09 39.63
CA THR A 202 -9.12 -17.27 39.81
C THR A 202 -7.62 -16.97 39.71
N ARG A 203 -7.16 -15.96 40.47
CA ARG A 203 -5.77 -15.47 40.48
C ARG A 203 -4.75 -16.52 40.98
N GLY A 204 -3.59 -16.58 40.32
CA GLY A 204 -2.40 -17.33 40.76
C GLY A 204 -1.87 -18.37 39.77
N ARG A 205 -2.39 -18.39 38.54
CA ARG A 205 -1.95 -19.33 37.49
C ARG A 205 -0.76 -18.78 36.69
N HIS A 206 -0.08 -19.66 35.97
CA HIS A 206 0.86 -19.27 34.92
C HIS A 206 0.05 -18.95 33.65
N LEU A 207 0.19 -17.76 33.08
CA LEU A 207 -0.71 -17.20 32.07
C LEU A 207 -0.80 -18.08 30.80
N THR A 208 0.32 -18.67 30.37
CA THR A 208 0.32 -19.59 29.22
C THR A 208 -0.57 -20.82 29.47
N ASP A 209 -0.56 -21.37 30.69
CA ASP A 209 -1.42 -22.52 31.04
C ASP A 209 -2.87 -22.07 31.11
N ALA A 210 -3.12 -20.90 31.70
CA ALA A 210 -4.47 -20.32 31.79
C ALA A 210 -5.07 -20.13 30.38
N PHE A 211 -4.30 -19.64 29.41
CA PHE A 211 -4.76 -19.54 28.02
C PHE A 211 -5.04 -20.90 27.40
N GLY A 212 -4.20 -21.92 27.64
CA GLY A 212 -4.47 -23.29 27.20
C GLY A 212 -5.76 -23.87 27.79
N ASP A 213 -5.97 -23.67 29.10
CA ASP A 213 -7.15 -24.15 29.82
C ASP A 213 -8.43 -23.46 29.35
N GLU A 214 -8.40 -22.14 29.17
CA GLU A 214 -9.58 -21.37 28.75
C GLU A 214 -9.92 -21.59 27.27
N ALA A 215 -8.91 -21.75 26.40
CA ALA A 215 -9.13 -22.16 25.02
C ALA A 215 -9.75 -23.57 24.96
N SER A 216 -9.24 -24.50 25.77
CA SER A 216 -9.81 -25.86 25.88
C SER A 216 -11.25 -25.82 26.42
N LYS A 217 -11.52 -24.98 27.42
CA LYS A 217 -12.87 -24.79 27.95
C LYS A 217 -13.82 -24.25 26.87
N PHE A 218 -13.39 -23.23 26.12
CA PHE A 218 -14.18 -22.69 25.02
C PHE A 218 -14.54 -23.77 24.00
N ILE A 219 -13.59 -24.62 23.60
CA ILE A 219 -13.84 -25.73 22.69
C ILE A 219 -14.85 -26.71 23.29
N ALA A 220 -14.66 -27.14 24.54
CA ALA A 220 -15.56 -28.05 25.23
C ALA A 220 -17.01 -27.53 25.30
N ASP A 221 -17.16 -26.22 25.57
CA ASP A 221 -18.46 -25.57 25.71
C ASP A 221 -19.23 -25.47 24.37
N HIS A 222 -18.53 -25.48 23.22
CA HIS A 222 -19.13 -25.24 21.90
C HIS A 222 -19.08 -26.44 20.94
N ALA A 223 -18.27 -27.47 21.20
CA ALA A 223 -18.09 -28.60 20.28
C ALA A 223 -19.40 -29.37 19.99
N GLY A 224 -20.33 -29.44 20.94
CA GLY A 224 -21.65 -30.05 20.78
C GLY A 224 -22.74 -29.10 20.24
N GLY A 225 -22.40 -27.85 19.91
CA GLY A 225 -23.33 -26.83 19.44
C GLY A 225 -23.78 -27.02 17.99
N ALA A 226 -24.89 -26.38 17.62
CA ALA A 226 -25.36 -26.34 16.22
C ALA A 226 -24.57 -25.34 15.36
N ASP A 227 -24.00 -24.32 16.00
CA ASP A 227 -23.25 -23.25 15.35
C ASP A 227 -21.74 -23.54 15.43
N PRO A 228 -20.97 -23.39 14.34
CA PRO A 228 -19.52 -23.53 14.39
C PRO A 228 -18.89 -22.38 15.20
N PHE A 229 -17.64 -22.54 15.62
CA PHE A 229 -16.92 -21.51 16.34
C PHE A 229 -15.63 -21.06 15.65
N PHE A 230 -15.25 -19.80 15.89
CA PHE A 230 -13.95 -19.23 15.55
C PHE A 230 -13.24 -18.84 16.85
N LEU A 231 -12.14 -19.52 17.15
CA LEU A 231 -11.34 -19.28 18.34
C LEU A 231 -9.95 -18.79 17.94
N TYR A 232 -9.61 -17.57 18.34
CA TYR A 232 -8.28 -17.00 18.20
C TYR A 232 -7.52 -17.08 19.53
N VAL A 233 -6.38 -17.76 19.55
CA VAL A 233 -5.54 -17.98 20.74
C VAL A 233 -4.17 -17.33 20.57
N PRO A 234 -4.08 -15.99 20.70
CA PRO A 234 -2.81 -15.29 20.69
C PRO A 234 -2.07 -15.42 22.02
N PHE A 235 -1.21 -16.42 22.16
CA PHE A 235 -0.30 -16.49 23.30
C PHE A 235 0.62 -15.25 23.32
N ASN A 236 0.97 -14.82 24.53
CA ASN A 236 2.06 -13.87 24.73
C ASN A 236 3.42 -14.60 24.79
N ALA A 237 3.45 -15.92 24.97
CA ALA A 237 4.67 -16.70 24.96
C ALA A 237 5.34 -16.72 23.56
N PRO A 238 6.68 -16.65 23.47
CA PRO A 238 7.68 -16.45 24.53
C PRO A 238 8.10 -14.97 24.80
N HIS A 239 7.30 -13.96 24.44
CA HIS A 239 7.60 -12.53 24.63
C HIS A 239 7.99 -12.18 26.08
N ALA A 240 8.79 -11.12 26.25
CA ALA A 240 9.16 -10.60 27.56
C ALA A 240 7.93 -10.24 28.43
N PRO A 241 8.03 -10.26 29.77
CA PRO A 241 9.21 -10.60 30.58
C PRO A 241 9.53 -12.10 30.57
N TYR A 242 10.81 -12.45 30.66
CA TYR A 242 11.27 -13.85 30.57
C TYR A 242 11.01 -14.60 31.88
N GLN A 243 9.85 -15.25 31.96
CA GLN A 243 9.34 -15.94 33.14
C GLN A 243 8.85 -17.32 32.76
N ALA A 244 9.42 -18.35 33.37
CA ALA A 244 9.08 -19.75 33.09
C ALA A 244 8.94 -20.55 34.39
N LYS A 245 8.13 -21.61 34.36
CA LYS A 245 7.99 -22.53 35.49
C LYS A 245 9.25 -23.37 35.68
N ALA A 246 9.56 -23.69 36.93
CA ALA A 246 10.73 -24.49 37.30
C ALA A 246 10.81 -25.84 36.57
N GLN A 247 9.67 -26.50 36.37
CA GLN A 247 9.60 -27.79 35.67
C GLN A 247 9.96 -27.68 34.19
N ASP A 248 9.63 -26.56 33.52
CA ASP A 248 9.92 -26.37 32.10
C ASP A 248 11.40 -25.97 31.93
N LEU A 249 11.95 -25.21 32.89
CA LEU A 249 13.39 -24.92 32.96
C LEU A 249 14.23 -26.20 33.14
N ALA A 250 13.70 -27.20 33.84
CA ALA A 250 14.39 -28.47 34.06
C ALA A 250 14.58 -29.30 32.79
N LEU A 251 13.80 -29.04 31.73
CA LEU A 251 13.95 -29.70 30.41
C LEU A 251 15.25 -29.30 29.70
N TYR A 252 15.87 -28.19 30.11
CA TYR A 252 17.03 -27.59 29.45
C TYR A 252 18.22 -27.44 30.41
N PRO A 253 18.81 -28.55 30.91
CA PRO A 253 19.94 -28.47 31.84
C PRO A 253 21.18 -27.83 31.21
N ASN A 254 21.32 -27.91 29.88
CA ASN A 254 22.50 -27.45 29.14
C ASN A 254 22.36 -26.03 28.55
N LEU A 255 21.15 -25.44 28.56
CA LEU A 255 20.96 -24.05 28.17
C LEU A 255 21.12 -23.14 29.39
N THR A 256 21.55 -21.90 29.16
CA THR A 256 21.80 -20.90 30.21
C THR A 256 21.15 -19.55 29.86
N GLY A 257 21.04 -18.66 30.85
CA GLY A 257 20.52 -17.30 30.68
C GLY A 257 19.11 -17.25 30.08
N ASN A 258 18.81 -16.18 29.34
CA ASN A 258 17.50 -15.99 28.72
C ASN A 258 17.18 -17.07 27.67
N ARG A 259 18.19 -17.66 27.01
CA ARG A 259 17.97 -18.78 26.08
C ARG A 259 17.26 -19.96 26.76
N LYS A 260 17.66 -20.30 27.99
CA LYS A 260 17.01 -21.34 28.80
C LYS A 260 15.57 -20.96 29.14
N ILE A 261 15.33 -19.70 29.48
CA ILE A 261 14.02 -19.23 29.90
C ILE A 261 13.05 -19.23 28.71
N VAL A 262 13.44 -18.67 27.56
CA VAL A 262 12.58 -18.69 26.36
C VAL A 262 12.33 -20.12 25.87
N ALA A 263 13.31 -21.02 25.95
CA ALA A 263 13.11 -22.44 25.66
C ALA A 263 12.04 -23.08 26.57
N ALA A 264 12.09 -22.78 27.86
CA ALA A 264 11.10 -23.24 28.83
C ALA A 264 9.70 -22.62 28.59
N MET A 265 9.62 -21.33 28.25
CA MET A 265 8.36 -20.65 27.91
C MET A 265 7.73 -21.27 26.66
N THR A 266 8.53 -21.51 25.61
CA THR A 266 8.07 -22.14 24.37
C THR A 266 7.58 -23.58 24.61
N SER A 267 8.25 -24.38 25.44
CA SER A 267 7.73 -25.71 25.83
C SER A 267 6.49 -25.65 26.71
N GLY A 268 6.35 -24.59 27.54
CA GLY A 268 5.11 -24.32 28.28
C GLY A 268 3.93 -24.05 27.34
N MET A 269 4.16 -23.26 26.28
CA MET A 269 3.19 -23.01 25.22
C MET A 269 2.88 -24.29 24.43
N ASP A 270 3.89 -25.07 24.03
CA ASP A 270 3.70 -26.33 23.31
C ASP A 270 2.78 -27.30 24.08
N ARG A 271 2.93 -27.40 25.41
CA ARG A 271 2.03 -28.18 26.24
C ARG A 271 0.61 -27.64 26.24
N SER A 272 0.44 -26.32 26.28
CA SER A 272 -0.88 -25.67 26.20
C SER A 272 -1.55 -25.88 24.84
N VAL A 273 -0.76 -25.85 23.75
CA VAL A 273 -1.20 -26.29 22.41
C VAL A 273 -1.63 -27.76 22.45
N GLY A 274 -0.86 -28.62 23.12
CA GLY A 274 -1.24 -30.03 23.33
C GLY A 274 -2.59 -30.20 24.02
N ASN A 275 -2.90 -29.39 25.03
CA ASN A 275 -4.21 -29.41 25.69
C ASN A 275 -5.35 -29.02 24.74
N ILE A 276 -5.15 -27.96 23.96
CA ILE A 276 -6.11 -27.49 22.95
C ILE A 276 -6.36 -28.58 21.90
N LEU A 277 -5.30 -29.17 21.34
CA LEU A 277 -5.40 -30.25 20.35
C LEU A 277 -6.10 -31.48 20.94
N SER A 278 -5.75 -31.87 22.16
CA SER A 278 -6.39 -33.01 22.83
C SER A 278 -7.88 -32.76 23.05
N ARG A 279 -8.27 -31.52 23.32
CA ARG A 279 -9.68 -31.14 23.49
C ARG A 279 -10.45 -31.04 22.17
N ILE A 280 -9.78 -30.80 21.05
CA ILE A 280 -10.39 -30.96 19.71
C ILE A 280 -10.67 -32.44 19.43
N ASP A 281 -9.75 -33.32 19.85
CA ASP A 281 -9.85 -34.76 19.64
C ASP A 281 -10.87 -35.43 20.58
N ASP A 282 -11.03 -34.92 21.80
CA ASP A 282 -11.96 -35.40 22.84
C ASP A 282 -12.59 -34.18 23.57
N PRO A 283 -13.64 -33.57 22.99
CA PRO A 283 -14.26 -32.37 23.55
C PRO A 283 -14.88 -32.54 24.93
N ASN A 284 -15.39 -33.72 25.29
CA ASN A 284 -15.97 -33.94 26.61
C ASN A 284 -14.92 -34.36 27.67
N GLY A 285 -13.78 -34.93 27.25
CA GLY A 285 -12.64 -35.28 28.09
C GLY A 285 -12.80 -36.60 28.86
N ASP A 286 -13.62 -37.52 28.37
CA ASP A 286 -13.86 -38.85 28.97
C ASP A 286 -12.85 -39.92 28.52
N GLY A 287 -11.93 -39.58 27.62
CA GLY A 287 -10.93 -40.48 27.05
C GLY A 287 -11.40 -41.24 25.81
N ASN A 288 -12.59 -40.95 25.30
CA ASN A 288 -13.17 -41.57 24.10
C ASN A 288 -13.41 -40.52 23.00
N GLN A 289 -12.64 -40.61 21.90
CA GLN A 289 -12.67 -39.66 20.78
C GLN A 289 -13.88 -39.80 19.84
N SER A 290 -14.96 -40.46 20.26
CA SER A 290 -16.15 -40.65 19.41
C SER A 290 -16.91 -39.35 19.12
N ASP A 291 -16.72 -38.33 19.95
CA ASP A 291 -17.25 -36.97 19.78
C ASP A 291 -16.20 -35.98 19.24
N SER A 292 -15.08 -36.50 18.72
CA SER A 292 -14.02 -35.70 18.10
C SER A 292 -14.59 -34.75 17.05
N ILE A 293 -14.12 -33.50 17.09
CA ILE A 293 -14.41 -32.50 16.06
C ILE A 293 -13.20 -32.24 15.16
N ALA A 294 -12.15 -33.06 15.25
CA ALA A 294 -10.89 -32.87 14.53
C ALA A 294 -11.07 -32.82 13.01
N ASP A 295 -11.89 -33.71 12.44
CA ASP A 295 -12.13 -33.80 11.00
C ASP A 295 -12.95 -32.63 10.44
N ASN A 296 -13.60 -31.85 11.31
CA ASN A 296 -14.36 -30.65 10.96
C ASN A 296 -13.78 -29.39 11.63
N THR A 297 -12.48 -29.36 11.91
CA THR A 297 -11.81 -28.19 12.51
C THR A 297 -10.55 -27.82 11.73
N ILE A 298 -10.49 -26.58 11.25
CA ILE A 298 -9.25 -25.99 10.74
C ILE A 298 -8.42 -25.51 11.93
N VAL A 299 -7.19 -25.99 12.03
CA VAL A 299 -6.22 -25.59 13.06
C VAL A 299 -5.03 -24.92 12.39
N ILE A 300 -4.72 -23.71 12.83
CA ILE A 300 -3.59 -22.92 12.33
C ILE A 300 -2.65 -22.63 13.49
N PHE A 301 -1.36 -22.72 13.25
CA PHE A 301 -0.33 -22.19 14.14
C PHE A 301 0.60 -21.27 13.36
N LEU A 302 0.91 -20.09 13.90
CA LEU A 302 1.95 -19.20 13.39
C LEU A 302 2.59 -18.33 14.49
N ASN A 303 3.61 -17.57 14.14
CA ASN A 303 4.24 -16.59 15.03
C ASN A 303 4.07 -15.15 14.48
N ASP A 304 3.98 -14.14 15.35
CA ASP A 304 3.53 -12.79 14.94
C ASP A 304 4.63 -11.82 14.47
N ASN A 305 5.91 -12.16 14.67
CA ASN A 305 7.10 -11.46 14.18
C ASN A 305 8.35 -12.33 14.40
N GLY A 306 9.48 -12.00 13.79
CA GLY A 306 10.74 -12.73 14.02
C GLY A 306 11.27 -12.65 15.45
N GLY A 307 12.20 -13.54 15.83
CA GLY A 307 12.79 -13.57 17.17
C GLY A 307 13.33 -12.20 17.61
N ALA A 308 12.97 -11.72 18.81
CA ALA A 308 13.16 -10.31 19.17
C ALA A 308 14.57 -9.89 19.60
N ASN A 309 15.44 -10.85 19.91
CA ASN A 309 16.76 -10.64 20.51
C ASN A 309 17.70 -11.79 20.14
N SER A 310 19.00 -11.63 20.40
CA SER A 310 20.05 -12.60 20.03
C SER A 310 19.97 -13.98 20.71
N PHE A 311 19.16 -14.14 21.76
CA PHE A 311 18.91 -15.44 22.41
C PHE A 311 17.66 -16.16 21.88
N TYR A 312 16.90 -15.54 20.97
CA TYR A 312 16.01 -16.28 20.08
C TYR A 312 16.81 -16.82 18.91
N ASP A 313 16.40 -17.96 18.37
CA ASP A 313 17.10 -18.59 17.24
C ASP A 313 16.27 -18.37 15.98
N ASN A 314 16.65 -17.41 15.14
CA ASN A 314 16.07 -17.24 13.79
C ASN A 314 16.70 -18.18 12.75
N GLY A 315 17.53 -19.13 13.19
CA GLY A 315 18.24 -20.03 12.30
C GLY A 315 19.24 -19.25 11.44
N PRO A 316 19.36 -19.56 10.14
CA PRO A 316 20.29 -18.89 9.25
C PRO A 316 19.75 -17.57 8.67
N LEU A 317 18.52 -17.18 9.01
CA LEU A 317 17.89 -15.96 8.51
C LEU A 317 18.53 -14.71 9.13
N LEU A 318 18.71 -13.66 8.32
CA LEU A 318 19.26 -12.39 8.80
C LEU A 318 18.18 -11.55 9.50
N GLY A 319 18.54 -10.89 10.59
CA GLY A 319 17.65 -9.94 11.27
C GLY A 319 16.81 -10.55 12.39
N LEU A 320 15.95 -9.71 12.95
CA LEU A 320 15.19 -9.95 14.18
C LEU A 320 13.90 -9.11 14.14
N LYS A 321 13.03 -9.24 15.15
CA LYS A 321 11.84 -8.38 15.32
C LYS A 321 12.14 -6.90 15.03
N GLY A 322 11.27 -6.24 14.31
CA GLY A 322 11.43 -4.83 13.98
C GLY A 322 12.39 -4.56 12.82
N THR A 323 12.91 -5.59 12.15
CA THR A 323 13.66 -5.44 10.90
C THR A 323 12.90 -6.01 9.69
N GLY A 324 13.19 -5.48 8.51
CA GLY A 324 12.63 -5.94 7.23
C GLY A 324 13.36 -7.15 6.61
N SER A 325 14.42 -7.65 7.26
CA SER A 325 15.14 -8.85 6.81
C SER A 325 14.34 -10.13 7.07
N GLU A 326 14.71 -11.26 6.45
CA GLU A 326 13.96 -12.52 6.51
C GLU A 326 13.68 -12.98 7.95
N GLY A 327 14.66 -12.82 8.84
CA GLY A 327 14.55 -13.17 10.25
C GLY A 327 13.61 -12.26 11.05
N GLY A 328 13.07 -11.19 10.46
CA GLY A 328 12.03 -10.34 11.05
C GLY A 328 10.62 -10.58 10.50
N ILE A 329 10.50 -10.85 9.19
CA ILE A 329 9.20 -10.93 8.49
C ILE A 329 8.75 -12.36 8.12
N ARG A 330 9.67 -13.33 8.05
CA ARG A 330 9.34 -14.73 7.73
C ARG A 330 8.95 -15.45 9.01
N THR A 331 7.89 -16.24 8.97
CA THR A 331 7.30 -16.86 10.17
C THR A 331 7.10 -18.37 9.99
N PRO A 332 7.29 -19.19 11.04
CA PRO A 332 6.79 -20.56 11.06
C PRO A 332 5.27 -20.56 10.89
N MET A 333 4.72 -21.43 10.04
CA MET A 333 3.28 -21.57 9.88
C MET A 333 2.89 -23.02 9.59
N LEU A 334 1.77 -23.45 10.18
CA LEU A 334 1.13 -24.75 9.98
C LEU A 334 -0.37 -24.54 9.72
N ILE A 335 -0.94 -25.30 8.78
CA ILE A 335 -2.39 -25.39 8.58
C ILE A 335 -2.80 -26.87 8.51
N ARG A 336 -3.64 -27.30 9.44
CA ARG A 336 -4.39 -28.57 9.40
C ARG A 336 -5.85 -28.23 9.12
N GLY A 337 -6.53 -29.02 8.30
CA GLY A 337 -7.95 -28.83 8.08
C GLY A 337 -8.57 -29.91 7.21
N PRO A 338 -9.90 -29.89 7.05
CA PRO A 338 -10.61 -30.84 6.21
C PRO A 338 -10.07 -30.81 4.77
N ALA A 339 -9.93 -31.99 4.15
CA ALA A 339 -9.43 -32.16 2.78
C ALA A 339 -7.98 -31.73 2.51
N LEU A 340 -7.21 -31.34 3.53
CA LEU A 340 -5.78 -31.04 3.39
C LEU A 340 -4.93 -32.27 3.67
N ALA A 341 -4.05 -32.62 2.73
CA ALA A 341 -3.04 -33.64 2.95
C ALA A 341 -1.83 -33.03 3.67
N ALA A 342 -1.31 -33.71 4.70
CA ALA A 342 -0.09 -33.27 5.36
C ALA A 342 1.09 -33.23 4.38
N GLY A 343 1.95 -32.24 4.51
CA GLY A 343 3.05 -32.02 3.58
C GLY A 343 3.74 -30.68 3.75
N VAL A 344 4.51 -30.29 2.74
CA VAL A 344 5.18 -28.98 2.68
C VAL A 344 4.63 -28.19 1.51
N TYR A 345 4.27 -26.94 1.76
CA TYR A 345 4.00 -25.95 0.71
C TYR A 345 5.16 -24.95 0.67
N ASP A 346 5.82 -24.87 -0.49
CA ASP A 346 7.02 -24.05 -0.68
C ASP A 346 6.78 -22.73 -1.42
N GLY A 347 5.58 -22.54 -1.96
CA GLY A 347 5.13 -21.28 -2.53
C GLY A 347 5.08 -20.15 -1.50
N MET A 348 5.27 -18.90 -1.95
CA MET A 348 5.15 -17.74 -1.07
C MET A 348 3.69 -17.53 -0.66
N VAL A 349 3.48 -17.40 0.65
CA VAL A 349 2.18 -17.06 1.27
C VAL A 349 2.36 -15.90 2.24
N SER A 350 1.27 -15.20 2.52
CA SER A 350 1.19 -14.15 3.52
C SER A 350 0.22 -14.54 4.64
N ALA A 351 0.48 -14.09 5.87
CA ALA A 351 -0.51 -14.17 6.95
C ALA A 351 -1.82 -13.41 6.62
N LEU A 352 -1.77 -12.48 5.66
CA LEU A 352 -2.97 -11.81 5.11
C LEU A 352 -3.91 -12.79 4.41
N ASP A 353 -3.39 -13.90 3.89
CA ASP A 353 -4.17 -14.92 3.17
C ASP A 353 -5.13 -15.68 4.08
N LEU A 354 -4.84 -15.73 5.38
CA LEU A 354 -5.69 -16.41 6.35
C LEU A 354 -7.09 -15.79 6.41
N PHE A 355 -7.23 -14.48 6.18
CA PHE A 355 -8.55 -13.85 6.17
C PHE A 355 -9.47 -14.37 5.06
N PRO A 356 -9.15 -14.21 3.75
CA PRO A 356 -10.02 -14.72 2.69
C PRO A 356 -10.14 -16.25 2.73
N THR A 357 -9.07 -16.97 3.07
CA THR A 357 -9.10 -18.44 3.22
C THR A 357 -10.13 -18.88 4.26
N LEU A 358 -10.12 -18.28 5.44
CA LEU A 358 -10.99 -18.68 6.55
C LEU A 358 -12.43 -18.21 6.37
N VAL A 359 -12.64 -17.04 5.76
CA VAL A 359 -14.00 -16.59 5.42
C VAL A 359 -14.62 -17.48 4.34
N ASN A 360 -13.86 -17.86 3.31
CA ASN A 360 -14.35 -18.78 2.27
C ASN A 360 -14.64 -20.17 2.87
N ALA A 361 -13.76 -20.69 3.73
CA ALA A 361 -13.99 -21.94 4.45
C ALA A 361 -15.25 -21.88 5.35
N ALA A 362 -15.54 -20.71 5.93
CA ALA A 362 -16.77 -20.47 6.70
C ALA A 362 -18.05 -20.33 5.84
N GLY A 363 -17.94 -20.50 4.52
CA GLY A 363 -19.04 -20.36 3.57
C GLY A 363 -19.39 -18.92 3.21
N GLY A 364 -18.49 -17.98 3.51
CA GLY A 364 -18.63 -16.56 3.18
C GLY A 364 -18.00 -16.18 1.83
N SER A 365 -18.03 -14.88 1.54
CA SER A 365 -17.37 -14.27 0.38
C SER A 365 -16.81 -12.91 0.75
N MET A 366 -15.74 -12.49 0.09
CA MET A 366 -15.16 -11.16 0.28
C MET A 366 -16.13 -10.07 -0.19
N THR A 367 -16.49 -9.14 0.69
CA THR A 367 -17.30 -7.95 0.33
C THR A 367 -16.44 -6.71 0.11
N THR A 368 -15.16 -6.78 0.45
CA THR A 368 -14.17 -5.71 0.31
C THR A 368 -12.87 -6.31 -0.24
N PRO A 369 -12.12 -5.60 -1.10
CA PRO A 369 -10.83 -6.09 -1.57
C PRO A 369 -9.87 -6.39 -0.40
N THR A 370 -9.27 -7.58 -0.45
CA THR A 370 -8.18 -8.02 0.44
C THR A 370 -6.86 -7.95 -0.30
N ASP A 371 -5.76 -7.84 0.45
CA ASP A 371 -4.41 -8.00 -0.08
C ASP A 371 -3.92 -9.45 0.01
N GLY A 372 -4.57 -10.27 0.86
CA GLY A 372 -4.40 -11.72 0.86
C GLY A 372 -5.27 -12.42 -0.20
N VAL A 373 -4.94 -13.68 -0.48
CA VAL A 373 -5.65 -14.58 -1.40
C VAL A 373 -6.15 -15.84 -0.68
N ASP A 374 -7.14 -16.51 -1.23
CA ASP A 374 -7.59 -17.81 -0.71
C ASP A 374 -6.54 -18.90 -1.00
N LEU A 375 -6.02 -19.53 0.06
CA LEU A 375 -5.01 -20.58 -0.04
C LEU A 375 -5.60 -21.93 -0.41
N MET A 376 -6.89 -22.20 -0.17
CA MET A 376 -7.46 -23.55 -0.35
C MET A 376 -7.21 -24.16 -1.74
N PRO A 377 -7.34 -23.42 -2.86
CA PRO A 377 -7.02 -23.96 -4.18
C PRO A 377 -5.55 -24.40 -4.32
N TYR A 378 -4.60 -23.69 -3.69
CA TYR A 378 -3.18 -24.04 -3.70
C TYR A 378 -2.89 -25.24 -2.79
N LEU A 379 -3.47 -25.25 -1.60
CA LEU A 379 -3.24 -26.28 -0.58
C LEU A 379 -3.87 -27.64 -0.94
N THR A 380 -4.93 -27.64 -1.75
CA THR A 380 -5.57 -28.85 -2.29
C THR A 380 -5.01 -29.30 -3.63
N GLY A 381 -4.01 -28.57 -4.18
CA GLY A 381 -3.38 -28.87 -5.46
C GLY A 381 -4.24 -28.55 -6.69
N GLN A 382 -5.33 -27.81 -6.54
CA GLN A 382 -6.13 -27.30 -7.66
C GLN A 382 -5.40 -26.19 -8.43
N GLN A 383 -4.58 -25.41 -7.73
CA GLN A 383 -3.66 -24.42 -8.29
C GLN A 383 -2.22 -24.80 -7.94
N ILE A 384 -1.33 -24.70 -8.91
CA ILE A 384 0.09 -25.04 -8.78
C ILE A 384 0.91 -23.76 -8.82
N GLY A 385 1.92 -23.66 -7.96
CA GLY A 385 2.80 -22.50 -7.85
C GLY A 385 2.54 -21.68 -6.59
N PRO A 386 3.22 -20.53 -6.45
CA PRO A 386 3.08 -19.68 -5.27
C PRO A 386 1.75 -18.93 -5.29
N ALA A 387 1.15 -18.74 -4.10
CA ALA A 387 -0.04 -17.92 -3.93
C ALA A 387 0.24 -16.44 -4.22
N HIS A 388 1.50 -16.01 -4.05
CA HIS A 388 1.98 -14.68 -4.38
C HIS A 388 3.25 -14.72 -5.23
N GLU A 389 3.28 -13.96 -6.33
CA GLU A 389 4.52 -13.73 -7.07
C GLU A 389 5.47 -12.78 -6.32
N SER A 390 4.91 -11.88 -5.50
CA SER A 390 5.66 -10.95 -4.68
C SER A 390 5.06 -10.76 -3.28
N ILE A 391 5.93 -10.51 -2.31
CA ILE A 391 5.59 -10.13 -0.95
C ILE A 391 6.10 -8.72 -0.73
N VAL A 392 5.20 -7.79 -0.43
CA VAL A 392 5.53 -6.39 -0.16
C VAL A 392 5.16 -6.05 1.28
N TYR A 393 6.00 -5.29 1.96
CA TYR A 393 5.79 -4.92 3.36
C TYR A 393 6.40 -3.55 3.67
N ARG A 394 5.75 -2.83 4.58
CA ARG A 394 6.22 -1.53 5.06
C ARG A 394 5.80 -1.31 6.51
N ASN A 395 6.76 -0.86 7.31
CA ASN A 395 6.52 -0.24 8.60
C ASN A 395 7.14 1.16 8.58
N ARG A 396 6.29 2.15 8.78
CA ARG A 396 6.64 3.52 8.46
C ARG A 396 7.70 4.10 9.40
N GLY A 397 8.71 4.73 8.80
CA GLY A 397 9.84 5.28 9.53
C GLY A 397 10.79 4.22 10.10
N ASN A 398 10.56 2.94 9.79
CA ASN A 398 11.41 1.84 10.22
C ASN A 398 11.94 1.05 9.01
N TYR A 399 11.17 0.15 8.42
CA TYR A 399 11.63 -0.72 7.32
C TYR A 399 10.64 -0.81 6.18
N ALA A 400 11.16 -1.18 5.01
CA ALA A 400 10.36 -1.39 3.81
C ALA A 400 11.04 -2.42 2.92
N GLY A 401 10.26 -3.19 2.16
CA GLY A 401 10.82 -4.08 1.16
C GLY A 401 9.80 -4.77 0.29
N ILE A 402 10.33 -5.38 -0.76
CA ILE A 402 9.64 -6.26 -1.68
C ILE A 402 10.52 -7.47 -1.94
N ARG A 403 9.91 -8.66 -1.90
CA ARG A 403 10.47 -9.89 -2.43
C ARG A 403 9.66 -10.31 -3.65
N LYS A 404 10.29 -10.58 -4.78
CA LYS A 404 9.66 -11.16 -5.98
C LYS A 404 10.48 -12.35 -6.45
N GLY A 405 9.91 -13.55 -6.32
CA GLY A 405 10.66 -14.79 -6.48
C GLY A 405 11.86 -14.88 -5.53
N GLU A 406 13.06 -14.99 -6.09
CA GLU A 406 14.33 -15.02 -5.33
C GLU A 406 14.91 -13.64 -5.03
N TRP A 407 14.44 -12.59 -5.69
CA TRP A 407 15.00 -11.25 -5.52
C TRP A 407 14.31 -10.51 -4.39
N LYS A 408 15.10 -9.87 -3.53
CA LYS A 408 14.60 -9.08 -2.40
C LYS A 408 15.28 -7.72 -2.37
N LEU A 409 14.48 -6.67 -2.50
CA LEU A 409 14.91 -5.28 -2.30
C LEU A 409 14.40 -4.80 -0.94
N VAL A 410 15.32 -4.40 -0.05
CA VAL A 410 14.97 -4.13 1.35
C VAL A 410 15.77 -2.98 1.94
N LYS A 411 15.07 -2.14 2.71
CA LYS A 411 15.62 -1.26 3.74
C LYS A 411 15.25 -1.88 5.08
N SER A 412 16.23 -2.49 5.75
CA SER A 412 15.96 -3.38 6.89
C SER A 412 15.57 -2.65 8.18
N ASP A 413 15.98 -1.39 8.34
CA ASP A 413 15.60 -0.53 9.46
C ASP A 413 15.78 0.96 9.08
N ALA A 414 15.44 1.86 10.01
CA ALA A 414 15.41 3.30 9.77
C ALA A 414 16.79 3.87 9.38
N ALA A 415 17.86 3.27 9.90
CA ALA A 415 19.24 3.70 9.71
C ALA A 415 19.90 3.05 8.47
N SER A 416 19.34 1.94 7.99
CA SER A 416 19.86 1.18 6.86
C SER A 416 19.65 1.88 5.53
N ALA A 417 20.62 1.71 4.63
CA ALA A 417 20.41 1.95 3.20
C ALA A 417 19.61 0.80 2.59
N TRP A 418 18.97 1.06 1.47
CA TRP A 418 18.39 0.02 0.63
C TRP A 418 19.47 -0.90 0.06
N LYS A 419 19.17 -2.20 0.02
CA LYS A 419 20.03 -3.25 -0.53
C LYS A 419 19.22 -4.19 -1.42
N LEU A 420 19.89 -4.79 -2.40
CA LEU A 420 19.33 -5.89 -3.20
C LEU A 420 20.00 -7.20 -2.80
N HIS A 421 19.20 -8.24 -2.61
CA HIS A 421 19.66 -9.57 -2.29
C HIS A 421 19.03 -10.60 -3.22
N ARG A 422 19.75 -11.70 -3.45
CA ARG A 422 19.22 -12.91 -4.08
C ARG A 422 19.14 -14.00 -3.03
N LEU A 423 17.92 -14.45 -2.73
CA LEU A 423 17.65 -15.41 -1.69
C LEU A 423 17.79 -16.85 -2.20
N ASN A 424 18.35 -17.70 -1.35
CA ASN A 424 18.32 -19.14 -1.50
C ASN A 424 16.93 -19.68 -1.11
N PRO A 425 16.55 -20.90 -1.53
CA PRO A 425 15.26 -21.50 -1.18
C PRO A 425 14.97 -21.57 0.33
N ASP A 426 16.02 -21.73 1.15
CA ASP A 426 15.94 -21.75 2.61
C ASP A 426 15.77 -20.36 3.26
N GLY A 427 15.74 -19.28 2.46
CA GLY A 427 15.65 -17.89 2.93
C GLY A 427 16.97 -17.22 3.26
N THR A 428 18.10 -17.91 3.11
CA THR A 428 19.41 -17.27 3.28
C THR A 428 19.76 -16.41 2.06
N GLY A 429 20.83 -15.61 2.12
CA GLY A 429 21.32 -14.82 0.98
C GLY A 429 21.36 -13.30 1.20
N GLU A 430 20.83 -12.79 2.31
CA GLU A 430 20.83 -11.35 2.64
C GLU A 430 22.21 -10.79 3.09
N GLN A 431 23.29 -11.56 2.97
CA GLN A 431 24.63 -11.16 3.38
C GLN A 431 25.39 -10.37 2.30
N VAL A 432 24.98 -10.50 1.03
CA VAL A 432 25.66 -9.89 -0.12
C VAL A 432 24.72 -8.85 -0.73
N ASP A 433 25.17 -7.59 -0.78
CA ASP A 433 24.45 -6.52 -1.46
C ASP A 433 24.77 -6.51 -2.96
N LEU A 434 23.73 -6.66 -3.76
CA LEU A 434 23.77 -6.74 -5.22
C LEU A 434 23.18 -5.50 -5.90
N LEU A 435 22.89 -4.43 -5.14
CA LEU A 435 22.17 -3.24 -5.61
C LEU A 435 22.77 -2.64 -6.90
N LEU A 436 24.09 -2.54 -6.95
CA LEU A 436 24.80 -1.96 -8.10
C LEU A 436 25.09 -2.95 -9.23
N GLN A 437 24.84 -4.25 -9.01
CA GLN A 437 25.15 -5.31 -9.99
C GLN A 437 23.98 -5.61 -10.92
N TYR A 438 22.73 -5.39 -10.48
CA TYR A 438 21.50 -5.72 -11.24
C TYR A 438 20.53 -4.53 -11.25
N PRO A 439 20.89 -3.38 -11.85
CA PRO A 439 20.07 -2.17 -11.84
C PRO A 439 18.70 -2.35 -12.51
N GLU A 440 18.58 -3.24 -13.50
CA GLU A 440 17.32 -3.60 -14.14
C GLU A 440 16.35 -4.32 -13.19
N ILE A 441 16.87 -5.21 -12.34
CA ILE A 441 16.07 -5.88 -11.29
C ILE A 441 15.67 -4.86 -10.22
N VAL A 442 16.57 -3.95 -9.85
CA VAL A 442 16.23 -2.85 -8.93
C VAL A 442 15.09 -2.02 -9.51
N GLN A 443 15.16 -1.65 -10.79
CA GLN A 443 14.11 -0.85 -11.44
C GLN A 443 12.76 -1.56 -11.42
N GLU A 444 12.72 -2.85 -11.74
CA GLU A 444 11.52 -3.67 -11.68
C GLU A 444 10.92 -3.68 -10.26
N LEU A 445 11.74 -3.99 -9.25
CA LEU A 445 11.29 -4.07 -7.87
C LEU A 445 10.88 -2.71 -7.29
N VAL A 446 11.56 -1.62 -7.69
CA VAL A 446 11.17 -0.27 -7.31
C VAL A 446 9.80 0.08 -7.86
N ARG A 447 9.54 -0.21 -9.14
CA ARG A 447 8.23 0.04 -9.74
C ARG A 447 7.12 -0.75 -9.03
N ASP A 448 7.34 -2.04 -8.81
CA ASP A 448 6.37 -2.92 -8.16
C ASP A 448 6.15 -2.51 -6.68
N PHE A 449 7.21 -2.08 -5.98
CA PHE A 449 7.11 -1.53 -4.63
C PHE A 449 6.33 -0.21 -4.60
N VAL A 450 6.59 0.71 -5.53
CA VAL A 450 5.89 1.99 -5.62
C VAL A 450 4.41 1.78 -5.91
N ALA A 451 4.04 0.80 -6.74
CA ALA A 451 2.65 0.44 -6.97
C ALA A 451 1.91 0.04 -5.68
N PHE A 452 2.62 -0.56 -4.72
CA PHE A 452 2.11 -0.76 -3.37
C PHE A 452 2.13 0.54 -2.55
N ASP A 453 3.23 1.28 -2.56
CA ASP A 453 3.47 2.46 -1.70
C ASP A 453 2.46 3.60 -1.95
N VAL A 454 2.01 3.80 -3.20
CA VAL A 454 1.02 4.82 -3.56
C VAL A 454 -0.39 4.51 -3.04
N THR A 455 -0.63 3.32 -2.50
CA THR A 455 -1.92 2.91 -1.92
C THR A 455 -1.99 3.07 -0.41
N LEU A 456 -0.89 3.50 0.23
CA LEU A 456 -0.78 3.57 1.67
C LEU A 456 -1.38 4.86 2.23
N ASP A 457 -1.96 4.75 3.43
CA ASP A 457 -2.46 5.88 4.20
C ASP A 457 -1.41 6.37 5.20
N LYS A 458 -1.64 7.57 5.72
CA LYS A 458 -0.80 8.13 6.77
C LYS A 458 -0.92 7.26 8.03
N ALA A 459 0.19 7.05 8.73
CA ALA A 459 0.14 6.36 10.01
C ALA A 459 -0.74 7.15 11.01
N ARG A 460 -1.82 6.52 11.48
CA ARG A 460 -2.82 7.09 12.38
C ARG A 460 -2.38 6.98 13.83
N ASN A 461 -1.72 5.88 14.19
CA ASN A 461 -1.27 5.57 15.54
C ASN A 461 0.23 5.91 15.74
N SER A 462 0.58 7.16 16.02
CA SER A 462 1.98 7.52 16.31
C SER A 462 2.23 7.78 17.79
N THR A 463 3.33 7.20 18.31
CA THR A 463 3.86 7.45 19.67
C THR A 463 4.23 8.92 19.91
N SER A 464 4.54 9.65 18.86
CA SER A 464 4.94 11.04 18.91
C SER A 464 3.73 11.94 18.65
N ALA A 465 3.60 13.05 19.38
CA ALA A 465 2.52 14.04 19.19
C ALA A 465 2.52 14.73 17.80
N PHE A 466 3.26 14.20 16.82
CA PHE A 466 3.61 14.86 15.56
C PHE A 466 2.72 14.47 14.38
N VAL A 467 1.84 13.48 14.50
CA VAL A 467 1.10 12.95 13.33
C VAL A 467 -0.40 13.26 13.36
N GLN A 468 -0.92 13.79 14.47
CA GLN A 468 -2.21 14.47 14.45
C GLN A 468 -2.00 15.85 13.86
N HIS A 469 -2.31 16.08 12.58
CA HIS A 469 -2.91 17.33 12.10
C HIS A 469 -3.38 17.13 10.66
N ASN A 470 -4.55 17.70 10.39
CA ASN A 470 -5.26 17.67 9.13
C ASN A 470 -4.51 18.41 8.03
N ASP A 471 -4.74 17.91 6.83
CA ASP A 471 -4.24 18.32 5.52
C ASP A 471 -4.11 19.84 5.31
N VAL A 472 -3.07 20.20 4.55
CA VAL A 472 -2.64 21.53 4.04
C VAL A 472 -1.36 22.06 4.70
N PHE A 473 -0.30 22.23 3.90
CA PHE A 473 0.92 22.95 4.29
C PHE A 473 0.74 24.46 4.02
N LEU A 474 0.87 25.32 5.05
CA LEU A 474 0.78 26.78 4.91
C LEU A 474 2.07 27.49 5.37
N ARG A 475 2.69 28.22 4.44
CA ARG A 475 3.63 29.37 4.59
C ARG A 475 4.99 29.18 5.29
N ARG A 476 5.95 30.03 4.89
CA ARG A 476 7.08 30.58 5.68
C ARG A 476 6.87 32.10 5.79
N ASN A 477 6.95 32.67 7.00
CA ASN A 477 7.18 34.10 7.20
C ASN A 477 8.68 34.33 7.50
N GLU A 478 9.31 35.06 6.58
CA GLU A 478 10.51 35.90 6.72
C GLU A 478 11.96 35.33 6.78
N ALA A 479 12.78 36.10 6.07
CA ALA A 479 14.21 36.40 6.14
C ALA A 479 15.24 35.31 6.50
N GLY A 480 16.06 34.95 5.51
CA GLY A 480 17.45 34.51 5.70
C GLY A 480 17.63 33.05 6.12
N ALA A 481 18.60 32.38 5.48
CA ALA A 481 19.02 30.99 5.71
C ALA A 481 18.02 29.87 5.33
N ALA A 482 18.58 28.77 4.82
CA ALA A 482 17.91 27.63 4.19
C ALA A 482 16.91 26.93 5.12
N THR A 483 15.69 26.61 4.64
CA THR A 483 14.62 26.04 5.50
C THR A 483 13.75 25.01 4.79
N SER A 484 13.33 24.02 5.60
CA SER A 484 12.34 22.96 5.36
C SER A 484 10.88 23.44 5.32
N TRP A 485 10.01 22.64 4.69
CA TRP A 485 8.55 22.79 4.55
C TRP A 485 7.77 22.67 5.89
N GLN A 486 6.68 23.44 6.09
CA GLN A 486 5.86 23.47 7.32
C GLN A 486 4.37 23.13 7.09
N HIS A 487 3.79 22.29 7.97
CA HIS A 487 2.37 21.87 7.96
C HIS A 487 1.49 22.91 8.68
N GLY A 488 0.28 23.20 8.19
CA GLY A 488 -0.55 24.26 8.77
C GLY A 488 -2.04 23.92 8.91
N THR A 489 -2.50 23.77 10.16
CA THR A 489 -3.86 24.16 10.55
C THR A 489 -3.76 25.34 11.51
N GLY A 490 -4.68 26.31 11.40
CA GLY A 490 -4.59 27.64 12.00
C GLY A 490 -4.19 27.71 13.49
N TRP A 491 -3.54 28.84 13.79
CA TRP A 491 -3.09 29.36 15.09
C TRP A 491 -1.78 28.76 15.66
N THR A 492 -0.64 29.36 15.31
CA THR A 492 0.56 29.32 16.16
C THR A 492 1.11 30.73 16.40
N TRP A 493 0.84 31.25 17.59
CA TRP A 493 1.80 32.11 18.28
C TRP A 493 2.97 31.21 18.69
N ALA A 494 4.07 31.20 17.94
CA ALA A 494 5.27 30.48 18.36
C ALA A 494 6.49 31.36 18.07
N SER A 495 7.08 31.89 19.14
CA SER A 495 8.28 32.72 19.17
C SER A 495 9.58 31.95 18.87
N ASP A 496 9.50 30.74 18.31
CA ASP A 496 10.67 29.91 18.03
C ASP A 496 10.45 28.98 16.82
N LEU A 497 10.73 29.52 15.62
CA LEU A 497 10.66 28.82 14.34
C LEU A 497 11.74 27.73 14.17
N SER A 498 12.70 27.59 15.11
CA SER A 498 13.78 26.60 15.04
C SER A 498 13.34 25.16 15.37
N LYS A 499 12.09 24.98 15.84
CA LYS A 499 11.54 23.69 16.29
C LYS A 499 10.61 22.99 15.31
N LEU A 500 10.32 23.59 14.14
CA LEU A 500 9.55 22.95 13.06
C LEU A 500 10.50 22.23 12.10
N THR A 501 10.98 21.06 12.52
CA THR A 501 11.96 20.27 11.80
C THR A 501 11.29 19.15 10.98
N SER A 502 11.17 19.39 9.67
CA SER A 502 11.05 18.40 8.57
C SER A 502 9.71 17.69 8.31
N ILE A 503 9.36 17.60 7.02
CA ILE A 503 8.58 16.49 6.47
C ILE A 503 9.35 15.20 6.79
N GLY A 504 8.70 14.25 7.45
CA GLY A 504 9.26 12.90 7.63
C GLY A 504 9.52 12.29 6.26
N LYS A 505 10.77 11.91 6.01
CA LYS A 505 11.33 11.51 4.71
C LYS A 505 10.67 10.28 4.06
N ASP A 506 9.71 9.65 4.74
CA ASP A 506 9.12 8.35 4.45
C ASP A 506 7.57 8.34 4.62
N ASP A 507 6.91 9.49 4.45
CA ASP A 507 5.44 9.66 4.54
C ASP A 507 4.79 9.74 3.14
N PRO A 508 4.55 8.60 2.45
CA PRO A 508 3.67 8.64 1.30
C PRO A 508 2.28 9.02 1.82
N ASN A 509 1.80 10.19 1.40
CA ASN A 509 0.44 10.59 1.69
C ASN A 509 -0.20 11.06 0.39
N PRO A 510 -0.88 10.13 -0.31
CA PRO A 510 -1.61 10.44 -1.53
C PRO A 510 -2.70 11.49 -1.34
N ASN A 511 -3.08 11.86 -0.12
CA ASN A 511 -4.06 12.92 0.15
C ASN A 511 -3.42 14.31 0.30
N MET A 512 -2.09 14.44 0.29
CA MET A 512 -1.41 15.72 0.53
C MET A 512 -1.63 16.76 -0.58
N ALA A 513 -1.77 18.01 -0.14
CA ALA A 513 -1.67 19.18 -1.00
C ALA A 513 -0.58 20.15 -0.48
N LEU A 514 0.25 20.65 -1.39
CA LEU A 514 1.27 21.66 -1.13
C LEU A 514 0.81 23.01 -1.66
N VAL A 515 0.72 24.03 -0.81
CA VAL A 515 0.11 25.33 -1.16
C VAL A 515 1.12 26.46 -1.18
N PHE A 516 1.14 27.23 -2.26
CA PHE A 516 1.98 28.41 -2.47
C PHE A 516 1.13 29.66 -2.67
N THR A 517 1.28 30.59 -1.73
CA THR A 517 0.61 31.88 -1.77
C THR A 517 1.55 32.99 -2.22
N PRO A 518 1.05 34.06 -2.87
CA PRO A 518 1.91 35.15 -3.27
C PRO A 518 2.40 35.93 -2.04
N ASN A 519 3.64 36.44 -2.12
CA ASN A 519 4.20 37.35 -1.12
C ASN A 519 4.29 38.77 -1.72
N ASN A 520 3.50 39.70 -1.17
CA ASN A 520 3.45 41.07 -1.65
C ASN A 520 4.76 41.86 -1.42
N ALA A 521 5.55 41.48 -0.43
CA ALA A 521 6.70 42.25 0.01
C ALA A 521 8.01 41.85 -0.69
N ALA A 522 8.19 40.57 -1.02
CA ALA A 522 9.46 40.04 -1.50
C ALA A 522 9.29 38.77 -2.35
N ASP A 523 10.31 38.49 -3.16
CA ASP A 523 10.46 37.20 -3.80
C ASP A 523 10.78 36.14 -2.75
N TYR A 524 10.40 34.89 -3.00
CA TYR A 524 10.83 33.79 -2.15
C TYR A 524 11.14 32.52 -2.95
N ARG A 525 12.04 31.73 -2.38
CA ARG A 525 12.53 30.48 -2.93
C ARG A 525 12.29 29.37 -1.92
N SER A 526 11.58 28.33 -2.34
CA SER A 526 11.42 27.08 -1.60
C SER A 526 12.21 25.98 -2.28
N VAL A 527 12.99 25.22 -1.50
CA VAL A 527 13.81 24.13 -2.03
C VAL A 527 13.30 22.83 -1.44
N ASN A 528 12.81 21.93 -2.29
CA ASN A 528 12.61 20.53 -1.94
C ASN A 528 13.97 19.86 -1.73
N ASN A 529 14.45 19.91 -0.50
CA ASN A 529 15.67 19.24 -0.06
C ASN A 529 15.36 18.01 0.79
N ALA A 530 14.15 17.43 0.68
CA ALA A 530 13.81 16.19 1.36
C ALA A 530 14.89 15.16 1.06
N ASN A 531 15.69 14.81 2.06
CA ASN A 531 16.98 14.13 1.85
C ASN A 531 16.80 12.79 1.13
N ARG A 532 17.25 12.70 -0.14
CA ARG A 532 17.53 11.44 -0.85
C ARG A 532 18.63 10.59 -0.19
N ALA A 533 19.20 11.04 0.93
CA ALA A 533 20.45 10.55 1.52
C ALA A 533 20.41 9.10 2.07
N SER A 534 19.26 8.41 2.03
CA SER A 534 19.15 6.97 2.30
C SER A 534 18.56 6.15 1.14
N GLY A 535 18.24 6.80 0.01
CA GLY A 535 17.54 6.18 -1.11
C GLY A 535 18.47 5.48 -2.11
N ILE A 536 17.93 4.44 -2.75
CA ILE A 536 18.56 3.70 -3.87
C ILE A 536 19.17 4.65 -4.89
N SER A 537 18.41 5.68 -5.27
CA SER A 537 18.77 6.68 -6.28
C SER A 537 20.11 7.36 -6.04
N ARG A 538 20.47 7.71 -4.80
CA ARG A 538 21.75 8.40 -4.52
C ARG A 538 22.94 7.47 -4.66
N ALA A 539 22.81 6.22 -4.21
CA ALA A 539 23.85 5.21 -4.35
C ALA A 539 24.09 4.87 -5.83
N MET A 540 23.00 4.74 -6.60
CA MET A 540 23.04 4.47 -8.04
C MET A 540 23.66 5.64 -8.83
N LEU A 541 23.24 6.87 -8.57
CA LEU A 541 23.81 8.07 -9.20
C LEU A 541 25.32 8.21 -8.92
N ASN A 542 25.76 7.98 -7.67
CA ASN A 542 27.18 8.02 -7.32
C ASN A 542 28.00 6.94 -8.04
N ALA A 543 27.37 5.81 -8.37
CA ALA A 543 27.97 4.72 -9.12
C ALA A 543 27.88 4.90 -10.66
N GLY A 544 27.35 6.04 -11.14
CA GLY A 544 27.17 6.31 -12.56
C GLY A 544 26.00 5.55 -13.20
N VAL A 545 25.11 4.96 -12.40
CA VAL A 545 23.88 4.34 -12.87
C VAL A 545 22.80 5.42 -13.02
N GLN A 546 21.96 5.29 -14.04
CA GLN A 546 20.85 6.23 -14.25
C GLN A 546 19.94 6.30 -13.01
N ASP A 547 19.39 7.50 -12.75
CA ASP A 547 18.45 7.71 -11.67
C ASP A 547 17.26 6.77 -11.84
N ILE A 548 16.94 5.98 -10.81
CA ILE A 548 15.70 5.21 -10.75
C ILE A 548 14.72 6.03 -9.91
N PRO A 549 13.70 6.66 -10.53
CA PRO A 549 12.65 7.34 -9.78
C PRO A 549 11.91 6.34 -8.89
N GLY A 550 11.29 6.82 -7.81
CA GLY A 550 10.24 6.09 -7.08
C GLY A 550 10.54 5.78 -5.62
N LEU A 551 11.81 5.77 -5.22
CA LEU A 551 12.19 5.60 -3.82
C LEU A 551 12.72 6.88 -3.21
N GLY A 552 11.87 7.51 -2.38
CA GLY A 552 12.23 8.68 -1.57
C GLY A 552 11.79 10.02 -2.17
N GLU A 553 10.99 10.01 -3.23
CA GLU A 553 10.23 11.18 -3.65
C GLU A 553 9.15 11.53 -2.63
N VAL A 554 8.89 12.82 -2.47
CA VAL A 554 7.71 13.29 -1.74
C VAL A 554 6.49 13.01 -2.62
N MET A 555 5.61 12.12 -2.16
CA MET A 555 4.35 11.81 -2.81
C MET A 555 3.24 12.76 -2.35
N LEU A 556 2.44 13.27 -3.28
CA LEU A 556 1.29 14.14 -2.99
C LEU A 556 0.23 14.11 -4.10
N ASN A 557 -0.98 14.60 -3.81
CA ASN A 557 -2.05 14.78 -4.80
C ASN A 557 -1.92 16.11 -5.53
N GLU A 558 -1.76 17.22 -4.80
CA GLU A 558 -1.92 18.55 -5.38
C GLU A 558 -0.78 19.50 -5.08
N LEU A 559 -0.31 20.19 -6.12
CA LEU A 559 0.46 21.42 -5.99
C LEU A 559 -0.48 22.60 -6.26
N ARG A 560 -0.67 23.49 -5.28
CA ARG A 560 -1.59 24.63 -5.40
C ARG A 560 -0.83 25.95 -5.44
N LEU A 561 -1.03 26.72 -6.50
CA LEU A 561 -0.52 28.08 -6.69
C LEU A 561 -1.74 29.02 -6.62
N GLU A 562 -2.03 29.54 -5.43
CA GLU A 562 -3.30 30.21 -5.13
C GLU A 562 -3.12 31.47 -4.27
N GLY A 563 -4.12 32.35 -4.25
CA GLY A 563 -4.12 33.59 -3.47
C GLY A 563 -4.03 34.85 -4.33
N ALA A 564 -4.17 36.02 -3.71
CA ALA A 564 -4.23 37.30 -4.41
C ALA A 564 -2.95 38.13 -4.19
N PHE A 565 -2.33 38.56 -5.30
CA PHE A 565 -1.18 39.45 -5.30
C PHE A 565 -1.61 40.91 -5.52
N SER A 566 -1.09 41.79 -4.68
CA SER A 566 -1.30 43.24 -4.75
C SER A 566 -0.02 44.02 -4.43
N GLY A 567 1.15 43.44 -4.75
CA GLY A 567 2.44 44.05 -4.45
C GLY A 567 2.77 45.25 -5.33
N ALA A 568 3.71 46.07 -4.86
CA ALA A 568 4.12 47.32 -5.50
C ALA A 568 5.30 47.18 -6.48
N ALA A 569 5.70 45.95 -6.83
CA ALA A 569 6.76 45.64 -7.78
C ALA A 569 6.51 44.25 -8.37
N ASN A 570 7.12 43.91 -9.51
CA ASN A 570 7.10 42.53 -9.99
C ASN A 570 7.73 41.62 -8.94
N ARG A 571 7.11 40.46 -8.71
CA ARG A 571 7.57 39.49 -7.71
C ARG A 571 7.55 38.06 -8.25
N MET A 572 8.31 37.19 -7.59
CA MET A 572 8.42 35.79 -7.96
C MET A 572 8.42 34.85 -6.74
N ALA A 573 7.78 33.69 -6.88
CA ALA A 573 7.94 32.54 -6.03
C ALA A 573 8.58 31.40 -6.84
N THR A 574 9.69 30.86 -6.36
CA THR A 574 10.34 29.69 -6.98
C THR A 574 10.24 28.47 -6.07
N ILE A 575 9.82 27.33 -6.61
CA ILE A 575 10.01 26.02 -6.01
C ILE A 575 11.01 25.23 -6.85
N GLU A 576 12.00 24.60 -6.23
CA GLU A 576 12.99 23.77 -6.93
C GLU A 576 13.55 22.66 -6.04
N GLY A 577 14.48 21.86 -6.53
CA GLY A 577 15.13 20.78 -5.76
C GLY A 577 14.68 19.40 -6.23
N ASN A 578 14.53 18.47 -5.29
CA ASN A 578 14.17 17.09 -5.57
C ASN A 578 12.78 16.98 -6.24
N PRO A 579 12.55 15.98 -7.09
CA PRO A 579 11.26 15.76 -7.73
C PRO A 579 10.11 15.55 -6.75
N LEU A 580 8.89 15.82 -7.21
CA LEU A 580 7.64 15.45 -6.56
C LEU A 580 7.01 14.30 -7.33
N MET A 581 6.46 13.30 -6.62
CA MET A 581 5.65 12.25 -7.24
C MET A 581 4.16 12.56 -7.04
N LEU A 582 3.41 12.54 -8.13
CA LEU A 582 2.02 12.96 -8.21
C LEU A 582 1.13 11.74 -8.40
N VAL A 583 0.24 11.51 -7.43
CA VAL A 583 -0.59 10.30 -7.32
C VAL A 583 -2.05 10.64 -7.06
N ASN A 584 -2.97 9.75 -7.45
CA ASN A 584 -4.36 9.82 -7.04
C ASN A 584 -4.45 9.82 -5.52
N ASN A 585 -5.37 10.58 -4.96
CA ASN A 585 -5.66 10.47 -3.54
C ASN A 585 -6.38 9.15 -3.24
N LEU A 586 -6.52 8.79 -1.96
CA LEU A 586 -7.13 7.51 -1.57
C LEU A 586 -8.63 7.42 -1.91
N ALA A 587 -9.26 8.55 -2.25
CA ALA A 587 -10.64 8.63 -2.76
C ALA A 587 -10.72 8.59 -4.31
N GLY A 588 -9.59 8.41 -5.01
CA GLY A 588 -9.53 8.33 -6.47
C GLY A 588 -9.50 9.68 -7.20
N LYS A 589 -9.32 10.80 -6.50
CA LYS A 589 -9.14 12.12 -7.15
C LYS A 589 -7.79 12.17 -7.86
N ALA A 590 -7.82 12.51 -9.15
CA ALA A 590 -6.62 12.71 -9.96
C ALA A 590 -5.65 13.73 -9.33
N PRO A 591 -4.32 13.51 -9.40
CA PRO A 591 -3.37 14.52 -8.99
C PRO A 591 -3.43 15.76 -9.87
N GLY A 592 -3.03 16.91 -9.33
CA GLY A 592 -3.09 18.14 -10.11
C GLY A 592 -2.25 19.32 -9.68
N LEU A 593 -2.14 20.27 -10.60
CA LEU A 593 -1.57 21.59 -10.41
C LEU A 593 -2.68 22.64 -10.46
N ARG A 594 -2.92 23.32 -9.35
CA ARG A 594 -3.93 24.38 -9.23
C ARG A 594 -3.31 25.74 -9.52
N LEU A 595 -3.86 26.45 -10.49
CA LEU A 595 -3.40 27.75 -11.01
C LEU A 595 -4.45 28.83 -10.69
N ASP A 596 -4.74 29.03 -9.40
CA ASP A 596 -5.82 29.89 -8.93
C ASP A 596 -5.31 31.25 -8.40
N ALA A 597 -3.99 31.50 -8.48
CA ALA A 597 -3.41 32.76 -8.06
C ALA A 597 -3.82 33.93 -8.97
N THR A 598 -4.25 35.01 -8.34
CA THR A 598 -4.73 36.22 -9.00
C THR A 598 -3.81 37.39 -8.74
N GLN A 599 -3.79 38.35 -9.66
CA GLN A 599 -3.07 39.60 -9.55
C GLN A 599 -3.96 40.76 -10.02
N ALA A 600 -3.90 41.87 -9.28
CA ALA A 600 -4.57 43.11 -9.61
C ALA A 600 -3.56 44.26 -9.58
N GLY A 601 -3.31 44.90 -10.73
CA GLY A 601 -2.38 46.03 -10.86
C GLY A 601 -1.41 45.89 -12.04
N SER A 602 -0.46 46.82 -12.13
CA SER A 602 0.54 46.88 -13.21
C SER A 602 1.74 45.94 -13.01
N PHE A 603 1.85 45.31 -11.84
CA PHE A 603 2.95 44.43 -11.49
C PHE A 603 2.51 42.97 -11.50
N ALA A 604 3.38 42.11 -12.03
CA ALA A 604 3.12 40.70 -12.16
C ALA A 604 3.71 39.89 -10.99
N TYR A 605 2.99 38.85 -10.60
CA TYR A 605 3.50 37.78 -9.76
C TYR A 605 3.80 36.55 -10.63
N THR A 606 5.00 35.99 -10.50
CA THR A 606 5.43 34.80 -11.23
C THR A 606 5.64 33.63 -10.29
N TYR A 607 4.95 32.53 -10.53
CA TYR A 607 5.25 31.25 -9.92
C TYR A 607 6.14 30.45 -10.86
N GLN A 608 7.28 29.99 -10.33
CA GLN A 608 8.29 29.26 -11.05
C GLN A 608 8.47 27.88 -10.42
N VAL A 609 8.03 26.82 -11.12
CA VAL A 609 8.16 25.42 -10.71
C VAL A 609 9.37 24.80 -11.41
N ASN A 610 10.52 24.83 -10.73
CA ASN A 610 11.84 24.38 -11.20
C ASN A 610 12.29 23.05 -10.56
N LEU A 611 11.35 22.19 -10.20
CA LEU A 611 11.61 20.79 -9.86
C LEU A 611 10.82 19.89 -10.80
N ASP A 612 11.25 18.64 -10.94
CA ASP A 612 10.57 17.66 -11.78
C ASP A 612 9.26 17.19 -11.13
N LEU A 613 8.25 16.94 -11.96
CA LEU A 613 6.99 16.33 -11.56
C LEU A 613 6.92 14.93 -12.18
N ILE A 614 6.96 13.92 -11.32
CA ILE A 614 6.85 12.51 -11.70
C ILE A 614 5.39 12.11 -11.61
N LEU A 615 4.79 11.73 -12.73
CA LEU A 615 3.37 11.40 -12.84
C LEU A 615 3.19 9.89 -12.73
N TYR A 616 2.55 9.41 -11.66
CA TYR A 616 2.16 8.01 -11.55
C TYR A 616 0.76 7.78 -12.16
N HIS A 617 -0.12 8.76 -12.02
CA HIS A 617 -1.48 8.76 -12.58
C HIS A 617 -1.68 9.94 -13.53
N ASP A 618 -2.78 9.92 -14.29
CA ASP A 618 -3.22 11.04 -15.13
C ASP A 618 -3.30 12.34 -14.33
N PHE A 619 -2.70 13.39 -14.88
CA PHE A 619 -2.47 14.64 -14.18
C PHE A 619 -3.35 15.76 -14.70
N VAL A 620 -3.91 16.57 -13.80
CA VAL A 620 -4.79 17.69 -14.15
C VAL A 620 -4.13 19.03 -13.82
N ILE A 621 -3.97 19.89 -14.81
CA ILE A 621 -3.63 21.30 -14.61
C ILE A 621 -4.92 22.10 -14.72
N GLU A 622 -5.33 22.81 -13.67
CA GLU A 622 -6.58 23.57 -13.68
C GLU A 622 -6.48 24.85 -12.88
N GLY A 623 -7.38 25.80 -13.16
CA GLY A 623 -7.50 27.04 -12.38
C GLY A 623 -7.77 28.24 -13.25
N ASN A 624 -8.26 29.31 -12.62
CA ASN A 624 -8.73 30.52 -13.29
C ASN A 624 -7.90 31.77 -12.94
N GLY A 625 -6.74 31.56 -12.32
CA GLY A 625 -5.79 32.60 -11.98
C GLY A 625 -5.22 33.32 -13.21
N ASN A 626 -4.82 34.57 -13.00
CA ASN A 626 -4.23 35.45 -14.02
C ASN A 626 -2.79 35.87 -13.67
N ALA A 627 -2.16 35.25 -12.67
CA ALA A 627 -0.72 35.36 -12.41
C ALA A 627 0.09 34.65 -13.52
N ASN A 628 1.41 34.84 -13.52
CA ASN A 628 2.29 34.12 -14.44
C ASN A 628 2.66 32.75 -13.82
N PHE A 629 2.38 31.66 -14.53
CA PHE A 629 2.70 30.30 -14.08
C PHE A 629 3.68 29.63 -15.05
N ASN A 630 4.89 29.36 -14.57
CA ASN A 630 5.98 28.79 -15.35
C ASN A 630 6.43 27.46 -14.75
N ILE A 631 6.42 26.39 -15.54
CA ILE A 631 6.96 25.08 -15.19
C ILE A 631 8.29 24.91 -15.92
N GLY A 632 9.37 25.13 -15.19
CA GLY A 632 10.74 24.98 -15.69
C GLY A 632 11.30 23.56 -15.51
N GLY A 633 10.81 22.81 -14.52
CA GLY A 633 11.16 21.39 -14.35
C GLY A 633 10.50 20.48 -15.38
N VAL A 634 10.90 19.21 -15.39
CA VAL A 634 10.40 18.21 -16.32
C VAL A 634 9.18 17.49 -15.75
N MET A 635 8.10 17.40 -16.52
CA MET A 635 7.01 16.44 -16.26
C MET A 635 7.29 15.13 -16.99
N ARG A 636 7.37 14.02 -16.25
CA ARG A 636 7.63 12.68 -16.81
C ARG A 636 6.76 11.61 -16.17
N SER A 637 6.34 10.61 -16.94
CA SER A 637 5.63 9.44 -16.41
C SER A 637 6.56 8.58 -15.57
N PHE A 638 6.00 7.98 -14.51
CA PHE A 638 6.72 7.05 -13.64
C PHE A 638 6.84 5.64 -14.25
N ASP A 639 5.78 5.19 -14.95
CA ASP A 639 5.45 3.81 -15.39
C ASP A 639 4.23 3.29 -14.60
N PRO A 640 3.01 3.20 -15.19
CA PRO A 640 2.66 3.20 -16.62
C PRO A 640 2.49 4.60 -17.25
N VAL A 641 2.00 4.61 -18.50
CA VAL A 641 1.64 5.81 -19.29
C VAL A 641 0.72 6.73 -18.49
N SER A 642 1.01 8.04 -18.47
CA SER A 642 0.17 9.05 -17.80
C SER A 642 -0.08 10.24 -18.72
N GLY A 643 -1.35 10.63 -18.84
CA GLY A 643 -1.77 11.81 -19.60
C GLY A 643 -1.74 13.10 -18.78
N VAL A 644 -1.81 14.24 -19.47
CA VAL A 644 -1.91 15.57 -18.87
C VAL A 644 -3.11 16.30 -19.46
N THR A 645 -4.06 16.69 -18.61
CA THR A 645 -5.24 17.46 -19.02
C THR A 645 -5.19 18.88 -18.46
N LYS A 646 -5.33 19.89 -19.33
CA LYS A 646 -5.39 21.32 -18.96
C LYS A 646 -6.83 21.85 -19.05
N ARG A 647 -7.33 22.41 -17.93
CA ARG A 647 -8.68 23.01 -17.76
C ARG A 647 -8.62 24.42 -17.17
N GLY A 648 -9.75 25.10 -17.12
CA GLY A 648 -9.87 26.47 -16.57
C GLY A 648 -9.31 27.55 -17.50
N THR A 649 -9.32 28.81 -17.07
CA THR A 649 -8.96 29.96 -17.93
C THR A 649 -7.50 30.39 -17.84
N SER A 650 -6.74 29.86 -16.86
CA SER A 650 -5.33 30.22 -16.64
C SER A 650 -4.43 29.90 -17.84
N THR A 651 -3.34 30.67 -17.94
CA THR A 651 -2.23 30.41 -18.86
C THR A 651 -1.07 29.73 -18.12
N VAL A 652 -0.52 28.66 -18.67
CA VAL A 652 0.67 27.99 -18.15
C VAL A 652 1.76 27.92 -19.22
N THR A 653 3.00 28.20 -18.82
CA THR A 653 4.18 28.10 -19.69
C THR A 653 5.03 26.91 -19.28
N PHE A 654 5.34 26.01 -20.21
CA PHE A 654 6.34 24.97 -20.03
C PHE A 654 7.66 25.40 -20.67
N ALA A 655 8.71 25.33 -19.87
CA ALA A 655 10.09 25.62 -20.27
C ALA A 655 11.02 24.39 -20.15
N GLY A 656 10.58 23.30 -19.53
CA GLY A 656 11.30 22.03 -19.43
C GLY A 656 11.01 21.05 -20.58
N HIS A 657 11.87 20.03 -20.73
CA HIS A 657 11.72 18.93 -21.69
C HIS A 657 10.79 17.85 -21.13
N ASN A 658 9.47 17.99 -21.29
CA ASN A 658 8.50 17.05 -20.75
C ASN A 658 8.43 15.76 -21.58
N THR A 659 8.36 14.61 -20.89
CA THR A 659 8.44 13.26 -21.48
C THR A 659 7.36 12.31 -20.98
N PHE A 660 6.22 12.83 -20.51
CA PHE A 660 5.04 12.02 -20.21
C PHE A 660 4.48 11.41 -21.52
N THR A 661 3.96 10.19 -21.43
CA THR A 661 3.65 9.39 -22.62
C THR A 661 2.16 9.30 -22.96
N GLY A 662 1.27 9.68 -22.04
CA GLY A 662 -0.16 9.67 -22.29
C GLY A 662 -0.63 10.90 -23.08
N PRO A 663 -1.95 11.03 -23.31
CA PRO A 663 -2.49 12.15 -24.08
C PRO A 663 -2.32 13.48 -23.33
N ALA A 664 -1.89 14.52 -24.06
CA ALA A 664 -1.92 15.92 -23.66
C ALA A 664 -3.23 16.56 -24.17
N ILE A 665 -4.21 16.77 -23.29
CA ILE A 665 -5.53 17.31 -23.65
C ILE A 665 -5.66 18.74 -23.13
N ILE A 666 -5.87 19.71 -24.02
CA ILE A 666 -6.05 21.11 -23.68
C ILE A 666 -7.53 21.46 -23.88
N GLU A 667 -8.31 21.34 -22.80
CA GLU A 667 -9.75 21.64 -22.79
C GLU A 667 -10.03 23.13 -22.59
N GLY A 668 -9.17 23.83 -21.83
CA GLY A 668 -9.41 25.21 -21.41
C GLY A 668 -8.14 26.04 -21.15
N GLY A 669 -8.21 27.33 -21.46
CA GLY A 669 -7.14 28.29 -21.16
C GLY A 669 -6.00 28.18 -22.16
N ARG A 670 -4.77 28.50 -21.74
CA ARG A 670 -3.61 28.51 -22.65
C ARG A 670 -2.42 27.70 -22.13
N VAL A 671 -1.84 26.87 -22.99
CA VAL A 671 -0.53 26.22 -22.78
C VAL A 671 0.48 26.89 -23.72
N ILE A 672 1.66 27.23 -23.22
CA ILE A 672 2.75 27.81 -24.00
C ILE A 672 4.00 26.94 -23.84
N ILE A 673 4.61 26.50 -24.94
CA ILE A 673 5.98 25.94 -24.94
C ILE A 673 6.94 27.06 -25.32
N ASN A 674 7.85 27.39 -24.40
CA ASN A 674 8.80 28.48 -24.59
C ASN A 674 10.14 28.20 -23.91
N GLY A 675 11.16 27.94 -24.74
CA GLY A 675 12.52 27.60 -24.38
C GLY A 675 13.13 26.72 -25.49
N ILE A 676 14.45 26.81 -25.71
CA ILE A 676 15.10 26.00 -26.76
C ILE A 676 15.03 24.50 -26.45
N ASP A 677 15.11 24.15 -25.16
CA ASP A 677 15.01 22.79 -24.64
C ASP A 677 13.59 22.45 -24.13
N ALA A 678 12.63 23.36 -24.29
CA ALA A 678 11.26 23.14 -23.86
C ALA A 678 10.58 22.14 -24.80
N ALA A 679 9.93 21.11 -24.26
CA ALA A 679 9.29 20.11 -25.11
C ALA A 679 8.06 19.45 -24.49
N ILE A 680 7.21 18.91 -25.37
CA ILE A 680 6.38 17.74 -25.11
C ILE A 680 6.88 16.65 -26.06
N ASP A 681 7.52 15.62 -25.53
CA ASP A 681 8.24 14.62 -26.31
C ASP A 681 7.84 13.20 -25.91
N GLY A 682 7.03 12.54 -26.75
CA GLY A 682 6.57 11.17 -26.54
C GLY A 682 5.11 11.01 -26.13
N ALA A 683 4.33 12.10 -26.08
CA ALA A 683 2.89 12.02 -25.84
C ALA A 683 2.18 11.27 -26.98
N GLU A 684 1.30 10.31 -26.65
CA GLU A 684 0.46 9.60 -27.62
C GLU A 684 -0.30 10.58 -28.52
N GLU A 685 -0.88 11.62 -27.92
CA GLU A 685 -1.62 12.64 -28.63
C GLU A 685 -1.44 14.00 -27.96
N VAL A 686 -1.41 15.06 -28.76
CA VAL A 686 -1.66 16.43 -28.31
C VAL A 686 -2.96 16.92 -28.92
N ARG A 687 -4.02 17.06 -28.11
CA ARG A 687 -5.36 17.46 -28.55
C ARG A 687 -5.77 18.80 -27.96
N VAL A 688 -6.05 19.78 -28.81
CA VAL A 688 -6.56 21.11 -28.44
C VAL A 688 -8.05 21.19 -28.73
N GLN A 689 -8.87 21.25 -27.68
CA GLN A 689 -10.32 21.35 -27.78
C GLN A 689 -10.80 22.80 -27.87
N SER A 690 -12.10 23.01 -28.08
CA SER A 690 -12.69 24.32 -28.39
C SER A 690 -12.45 25.42 -27.34
N GLY A 691 -12.29 25.07 -26.07
CA GLY A 691 -11.94 26.02 -25.00
C GLY A 691 -10.43 26.26 -24.83
N GLY A 692 -9.60 25.49 -25.53
CA GLY A 692 -8.16 25.42 -25.38
C GLY A 692 -7.40 26.23 -26.41
N ARG A 693 -6.27 26.79 -25.97
CA ARG A 693 -5.26 27.41 -26.83
C ARG A 693 -3.88 26.82 -26.54
N PHE A 694 -3.18 26.39 -27.58
CA PHE A 694 -1.81 25.90 -27.47
C PHE A 694 -0.91 26.84 -28.26
N THR A 695 0.20 27.29 -27.68
CA THR A 695 1.20 28.11 -28.36
C THR A 695 2.55 27.42 -28.33
N LEU A 696 3.13 27.19 -29.50
CA LEU A 696 4.53 26.77 -29.63
C LEU A 696 5.35 27.98 -30.07
N GLN A 697 6.10 28.56 -29.12
CA GLN A 697 6.91 29.77 -29.35
C GLN A 697 8.35 29.41 -29.71
N SER A 698 8.90 28.38 -29.07
CA SER A 698 10.20 27.76 -29.36
C SER A 698 10.20 26.33 -28.79
N GLY A 699 11.22 25.53 -29.09
CA GLY A 699 11.32 24.15 -28.57
C GLY A 699 10.71 23.09 -29.48
N LEU A 700 10.20 22.00 -28.90
CA LEU A 700 9.76 20.80 -29.62
C LEU A 700 8.38 20.30 -29.15
N ILE A 701 7.53 19.90 -30.10
CA ILE A 701 6.42 18.96 -29.84
C ILE A 701 6.70 17.71 -30.66
N ARG A 702 6.85 16.56 -30.02
CA ARG A 702 6.94 15.24 -30.66
C ARG A 702 5.83 14.35 -30.12
N THR A 703 4.92 13.92 -30.98
CA THR A 703 3.72 13.14 -30.63
C THR A 703 3.32 12.23 -31.79
N ASP A 704 2.55 11.18 -31.55
CA ASP A 704 2.01 10.39 -32.67
C ASP A 704 0.93 11.17 -33.42
N ARG A 705 0.04 11.83 -32.68
CA ARG A 705 -1.06 12.63 -33.24
C ARG A 705 -1.14 14.02 -32.64
N PHE A 706 -1.20 15.04 -33.48
CA PHE A 706 -1.51 16.42 -33.11
C PHE A 706 -2.88 16.81 -33.67
N ASP A 707 -3.85 17.15 -32.83
CA ASP A 707 -5.21 17.52 -33.23
C ASP A 707 -5.61 18.89 -32.66
N ALA A 708 -5.67 19.90 -33.51
CA ALA A 708 -6.17 21.24 -33.20
C ALA A 708 -7.41 21.60 -34.03
N SER A 709 -8.21 20.59 -34.42
CA SER A 709 -9.42 20.81 -35.24
C SER A 709 -10.52 21.60 -34.53
N GLN A 710 -10.56 21.57 -33.21
CA GLN A 710 -11.58 22.22 -32.39
C GLN A 710 -11.06 23.50 -31.71
N GLY A 711 -9.79 23.51 -31.29
CA GLY A 711 -9.18 24.61 -30.54
C GLY A 711 -8.29 25.54 -31.37
N THR A 712 -7.47 26.34 -30.68
CA THR A 712 -6.52 27.27 -31.33
C THR A 712 -5.08 26.80 -31.13
N PHE A 713 -4.31 26.69 -32.21
CA PHE A 713 -2.87 26.47 -32.15
C PHE A 713 -2.11 27.64 -32.78
N ASP A 714 -1.29 28.34 -31.99
CA ASP A 714 -0.37 29.37 -32.47
C ASP A 714 1.04 28.79 -32.66
N PHE A 715 1.48 28.70 -33.91
CA PHE A 715 2.76 28.10 -34.25
C PHE A 715 3.85 29.14 -34.55
N LEU A 716 4.24 29.89 -33.51
CA LEU A 716 5.08 31.08 -33.61
C LEU A 716 6.58 30.79 -33.78
N GLY A 717 7.01 29.55 -33.57
CA GLY A 717 8.41 29.09 -33.72
C GLY A 717 8.58 27.63 -33.31
N GLY A 718 9.82 27.16 -33.16
CA GLY A 718 10.11 25.78 -32.72
C GLY A 718 9.87 24.70 -33.78
N THR A 719 9.78 23.44 -33.33
CA THR A 719 9.57 22.25 -34.18
C THR A 719 8.34 21.46 -33.73
N LEU A 720 7.45 21.13 -34.68
CA LEU A 720 6.36 20.17 -34.49
C LEU A 720 6.67 18.91 -35.31
N GLN A 721 6.83 17.79 -34.63
CA GLN A 721 7.04 16.46 -35.19
C GLN A 721 5.84 15.57 -34.83
N ALA A 722 5.04 15.20 -35.82
CA ALA A 722 3.92 14.28 -35.61
C ALA A 722 3.74 13.33 -36.79
N GLN A 723 3.19 12.14 -36.52
CA GLN A 723 2.80 11.21 -37.59
C GLN A 723 1.50 11.70 -38.25
N GLN A 724 0.58 12.22 -37.44
CA GLN A 724 -0.69 12.77 -37.92
C GLN A 724 -0.90 14.20 -37.38
N ILE A 725 -1.28 15.13 -38.26
CA ILE A 725 -1.67 16.51 -37.89
C ILE A 725 -3.09 16.76 -38.40
N ILE A 726 -3.99 17.19 -37.51
CA ILE A 726 -5.40 17.46 -37.80
C ILE A 726 -5.74 18.89 -37.36
N GLY A 727 -6.41 19.65 -38.21
CA GLY A 727 -6.77 21.05 -37.96
C GLY A 727 -5.81 22.07 -38.59
N ASN A 728 -6.13 23.35 -38.42
CA ASN A 728 -5.35 24.43 -39.02
C ASN A 728 -4.22 24.89 -38.09
N LEU A 729 -3.01 25.04 -38.64
CA LEU A 729 -1.88 25.67 -37.95
C LEU A 729 -1.96 27.18 -38.20
N ALA A 730 -2.24 27.98 -37.16
CA ALA A 730 -2.29 29.43 -37.29
C ALA A 730 -0.91 30.05 -37.03
N ASN A 731 -0.60 31.14 -37.75
CA ASN A 731 0.63 31.92 -37.57
C ASN A 731 1.93 31.10 -37.70
N SER A 732 2.00 30.22 -38.71
CA SER A 732 3.05 29.21 -38.93
C SER A 732 4.42 29.80 -39.26
N VAL A 733 5.23 30.11 -38.25
CA VAL A 733 6.63 30.56 -38.39
C VAL A 733 7.63 29.47 -37.96
N GLY A 734 7.17 28.33 -37.43
CA GLY A 734 8.00 27.19 -37.01
C GLY A 734 8.21 26.08 -38.07
N THR A 735 8.96 25.05 -37.70
CA THR A 735 9.31 23.90 -38.57
C THR A 735 8.40 22.69 -38.32
N VAL A 736 7.76 22.15 -39.36
CA VAL A 736 7.00 20.88 -39.27
C VAL A 736 7.83 19.73 -39.85
N VAL A 737 7.97 18.64 -39.10
CA VAL A 737 8.61 17.40 -39.55
C VAL A 737 7.56 16.28 -39.54
N ALA A 738 7.08 15.88 -40.71
CA ALA A 738 6.11 14.80 -40.83
C ALA A 738 6.80 13.42 -40.73
N GLY A 739 6.33 12.58 -39.80
CA GLY A 739 6.60 11.14 -39.80
C GLY A 739 5.77 10.44 -40.87
N ALA A 740 6.23 9.29 -41.38
CA ALA A 740 5.74 8.68 -42.62
C ALA A 740 4.21 8.48 -42.69
N GLU A 741 3.70 8.71 -43.91
CA GLU A 741 2.29 8.78 -44.36
C GLU A 741 1.51 10.04 -43.96
N VAL A 742 1.63 11.07 -44.81
CA VAL A 742 0.79 12.28 -44.77
C VAL A 742 -0.42 12.09 -45.69
N PRO A 743 -1.66 11.91 -45.20
CA PRO A 743 -2.82 12.19 -46.00
C PRO A 743 -3.01 13.72 -46.07
N ALA A 744 -2.78 14.28 -47.27
CA ALA A 744 -3.13 15.62 -47.74
C ALA A 744 -3.21 16.75 -46.69
N VAL A 745 -2.11 17.50 -46.49
CA VAL A 745 -2.14 18.80 -45.82
C VAL A 745 -2.85 19.82 -46.72
N THR A 746 -3.95 20.40 -46.25
CA THR A 746 -4.60 21.53 -46.90
C THR A 746 -3.97 22.83 -46.41
N VAL A 747 -3.36 23.60 -47.30
CA VAL A 747 -2.82 24.94 -47.01
C VAL A 747 -3.78 25.99 -47.56
N SER A 748 -4.29 26.88 -46.71
CA SER A 748 -5.15 28.01 -47.10
C SER A 748 -4.46 29.36 -46.85
N GLY A 749 -4.40 30.22 -47.87
CA GLY A 749 -3.86 31.59 -47.82
C GLY A 749 -4.29 32.42 -49.04
N ASN A 750 -3.97 33.72 -49.06
CA ASN A 750 -4.28 34.61 -50.18
C ASN A 750 -3.31 34.38 -51.35
N PHE A 751 -3.82 34.00 -52.52
CA PHE A 751 -3.04 33.82 -53.75
C PHE A 751 -3.13 35.08 -54.63
N VAL A 752 -1.99 35.65 -55.04
CA VAL A 752 -1.94 36.80 -55.95
C VAL A 752 -1.43 36.34 -57.32
N GLN A 753 -2.26 36.49 -58.36
CA GLN A 753 -1.88 36.17 -59.73
C GLN A 753 -1.17 37.36 -60.39
N THR A 754 0.04 37.16 -60.92
CA THR A 754 0.73 38.13 -61.77
C THR A 754 1.26 37.44 -63.03
N GLY A 755 0.85 37.90 -64.22
CA GLY A 755 1.41 37.45 -65.49
C GLY A 755 1.07 36.01 -65.91
N GLY A 756 -0.12 35.50 -65.58
CA GLY A 756 -0.59 34.20 -66.07
C GLY A 756 0.01 32.96 -65.40
N THR A 757 0.80 33.11 -64.33
CA THR A 757 1.34 31.99 -63.54
C THR A 757 0.85 32.08 -62.10
N LEU A 758 0.34 30.99 -61.53
CA LEU A 758 -0.01 30.91 -60.11
C LEU A 758 1.26 30.59 -59.32
N LYS A 759 1.76 31.53 -58.51
CA LYS A 759 2.92 31.30 -57.63
C LYS A 759 2.42 31.11 -56.19
N ALA A 760 2.65 29.92 -55.64
CA ALA A 760 2.64 29.71 -54.19
C ALA A 760 4.09 29.90 -53.69
N LEU A 761 4.29 30.84 -52.76
CA LEU A 761 5.55 30.95 -52.03
C LEU A 761 5.55 29.89 -50.93
N ILE A 762 6.41 28.89 -51.06
CA ILE A 762 6.74 27.93 -50.01
C ILE A 762 8.16 28.28 -49.55
N ASP A 763 8.28 28.90 -48.37
CA ASP A 763 9.59 29.14 -47.77
C ASP A 763 10.04 27.86 -47.03
N GLY A 764 10.86 27.03 -47.69
CA GLY A 764 11.46 25.83 -47.10
C GLY A 764 12.03 24.84 -48.14
N HIS A 765 13.11 24.15 -47.78
CA HIS A 765 13.76 23.13 -48.63
C HIS A 765 12.94 21.83 -48.66
N LEU A 766 12.57 21.35 -49.85
CA LEU A 766 11.94 20.03 -50.02
C LEU A 766 13.00 18.92 -49.96
N PRO A 767 12.78 17.81 -49.21
CA PRO A 767 13.72 16.70 -49.17
C PRO A 767 13.49 15.75 -50.35
N GLY A 768 14.34 15.84 -51.38
CA GLY A 768 14.57 14.76 -52.37
C GLY A 768 13.38 14.33 -53.25
N PRO A 769 13.59 13.41 -54.22
CA PRO A 769 12.62 13.12 -55.26
C PRO A 769 11.65 12.03 -54.79
N THR A 770 10.60 12.40 -54.09
CA THR A 770 9.37 11.59 -54.00
C THR A 770 8.21 12.38 -54.57
N SER A 771 7.45 11.71 -55.44
CA SER A 771 6.35 12.26 -56.21
C SER A 771 5.20 12.71 -55.29
N THR A 772 5.15 13.99 -54.96
CA THR A 772 3.98 14.60 -54.31
C THR A 772 2.90 14.88 -55.35
N ILE A 773 1.77 14.17 -55.30
CA ILE A 773 0.57 14.54 -56.05
C ILE A 773 -0.10 15.69 -55.30
N MET A 774 -0.05 16.89 -55.86
CA MET A 774 -0.70 18.08 -55.33
C MET A 774 -2.07 18.22 -56.00
N SER A 775 -3.19 17.99 -55.29
CA SER A 775 -4.53 18.28 -55.83
C SER A 775 -4.94 19.70 -55.45
N ILE A 776 -5.09 20.59 -56.44
CA ILE A 776 -5.62 21.93 -56.26
C ILE A 776 -7.11 21.87 -56.61
N ALA A 777 -7.99 22.08 -55.63
CA ALA A 777 -9.43 22.24 -55.86
C ALA A 777 -9.81 23.70 -55.62
N GLY A 778 -10.13 24.43 -56.70
CA GLY A 778 -10.68 25.78 -56.65
C GLY A 778 -11.34 26.16 -57.97
N GLN A 779 -12.56 26.69 -57.92
CA GLN A 779 -13.20 27.29 -59.10
C GLN A 779 -12.60 28.68 -59.33
N ALA A 780 -11.95 28.87 -60.48
CA ALA A 780 -11.57 30.20 -60.95
C ALA A 780 -12.76 30.83 -61.69
N GLN A 781 -13.36 31.87 -61.12
CA GLN A 781 -14.10 32.85 -61.91
C GLN A 781 -13.07 33.84 -62.51
N LEU A 782 -12.92 33.82 -63.83
CA LEU A 782 -12.31 34.94 -64.56
C LEU A 782 -13.35 36.06 -64.64
N ALA A 783 -12.88 37.30 -64.47
CA ALA A 783 -13.61 38.56 -64.32
C ALA A 783 -15.03 38.63 -64.92
#